data_AF-A0A9W6PMH1-F1
#
_entry.id   AF-A0A9W6PMH1-F1
#
_cell.length_a   1.000
_cell.length_b   1.000
_cell.length_c   1.000
_cell.angle_alpha   90.00
_cell.angle_beta   90.00
_cell.angle_gamma   90.00
#
_symmetry.space_group_name_H-M   'P 1'
#
loop_
_entity.id
_entity.type
_entity.pdbx_description
1 polymer ?
#
loop_
_entity_poly.entity_id
_entity_poly.type
_entity_poly.pdbx_seq_one_letter_code
_entity_poly.pdbx_strand_id
1 'polypeptide(L)'
;MTRNQLVVLGCPGHRRVTLFAAAARAAGRPEPAVLPWADLLRGRYELPPGAVVRLDSPGEDPEADRLLRGPVLGPGYAPTRVEGGPAWYAGVTAALRGLAARPGVRLLGDPDEIAVMFDKRRTHALLAAAGVPVPPALPGEPPSGFEELKERLAEAGMRRVFLKPVHGSSASGVVALEFGPGGRVQATTSVELTADGLHNSLAVRRYRSAAEVAELVDRLAPEGLHVERWVPKSGQHGRAADLRVLVVGGRATHAVVRTSLHPMTNLHLGGARGETALARAAAGEHWPELLATAEAAARCFPHAPMVGVDLLPHSRWRRSLVAEVNAFGDLLPNLPGLPEGPAPGLDTYAAQLASPAYAPRSAGNGGARSADGALPERAPASGSVTTRSSTGSPFPEPLVSPASIPDMNEVVGSHDLLLVTLDTLRHDVAAELLAAGRLPNLAKVLPPSGWERRHSPGSFTYAAHQAILAGFLPTPASPDGPHPRLFAARFAGSETTGSRTWVFDAPDLPTGLAGAGYRTVCIGGVGFFNKQGPLGSVLPGLFQESHWAPELGVPSPTSFESQVAVAERVAAEQPPGRPLFLFLNVSALHQPNWFHLPGATRADGDSRETHAAALEYVDAHVGRLFAAMSARRPCFAIVCSDHGTAYGEDGYTGHRIGHEVVWTVPYAHFTLPVTPQEPR
;
A
#
# COMPACT_ATOMS: atom_id res chain seq x y z
N MET A 1 28.77 2.57 19.14
CA MET A 1 28.46 3.47 18.01
C MET A 1 29.62 3.41 17.03
N THR A 2 29.35 3.15 15.75
CA THR A 2 30.37 2.92 14.72
C THR A 2 30.56 4.16 13.84
N ARG A 3 31.81 4.39 13.39
CA ARG A 3 32.16 5.44 12.41
C ARG A 3 31.36 5.19 11.12
N ASN A 4 30.82 6.23 10.49
CA ASN A 4 30.01 6.18 9.24
C ASN A 4 28.60 5.57 9.36
N GLN A 5 27.93 5.71 10.52
CA GLN A 5 26.53 5.28 10.68
C GLN A 5 25.60 6.00 9.67
N LEU A 6 24.72 5.23 9.03
CA LEU A 6 23.65 5.75 8.18
C LEU A 6 22.49 6.21 9.07
N VAL A 7 22.01 7.42 8.82
CA VAL A 7 20.89 8.06 9.52
C VAL A 7 19.86 8.47 8.48
N VAL A 8 18.56 8.36 8.80
CA VAL A 8 17.48 8.86 7.96
C VAL A 8 16.84 10.05 8.68
N LEU A 9 16.90 11.23 8.08
CA LEU A 9 16.05 12.36 8.45
C LEU A 9 14.66 12.10 7.86
N GLY A 10 13.68 11.76 8.70
CA GLY A 10 12.36 11.34 8.24
C GLY A 10 11.33 11.22 9.36
N CYS A 11 10.08 10.94 8.98
CA CYS A 11 8.97 10.74 9.93
C CYS A 11 9.08 9.36 10.60
N PRO A 12 9.24 9.27 11.93
CA PRO A 12 9.31 7.98 12.64
C PRO A 12 8.06 7.12 12.42
N GLY A 13 8.24 5.82 12.23
CA GLY A 13 7.15 4.88 11.94
C GLY A 13 6.54 5.00 10.53
N HIS A 14 6.92 6.03 9.75
CA HIS A 14 6.42 6.20 8.40
C HIS A 14 7.01 5.16 7.43
N ARG A 15 6.21 4.76 6.43
CA ARG A 15 6.56 3.71 5.46
C ARG A 15 7.89 3.95 4.77
N ARG A 16 8.22 5.20 4.45
CA ARG A 16 9.49 5.54 3.79
C ARG A 16 10.71 5.21 4.66
N VAL A 17 10.62 5.43 5.97
CA VAL A 17 11.68 5.10 6.94
C VAL A 17 11.75 3.59 7.14
N THR A 18 10.60 2.94 7.39
CA THR A 18 10.52 1.50 7.65
C THR A 18 11.03 0.66 6.47
N LEU A 19 10.63 1.00 5.25
CA LEU A 19 11.05 0.26 4.05
C LEU A 19 12.53 0.49 3.71
N PHE A 20 13.06 1.70 3.94
CA PHE A 20 14.48 1.95 3.76
C PHE A 20 15.33 1.18 4.79
N ALA A 21 14.89 1.12 6.05
CA ALA A 21 15.52 0.32 7.09
C ALA A 21 15.50 -1.19 6.75
N ALA A 22 14.38 -1.69 6.26
CA ALA A 22 14.27 -3.07 5.78
C ALA A 22 15.24 -3.36 4.63
N ALA A 23 15.34 -2.47 3.63
CA ALA A 23 16.28 -2.60 2.53
C ALA A 23 17.75 -2.56 3.01
N ALA A 24 18.06 -1.74 4.01
CA ALA A 24 19.40 -1.70 4.63
C ALA A 24 19.75 -3.03 5.30
N ARG A 25 18.83 -3.60 6.10
CA ARG A 25 19.01 -4.93 6.73
C ARG A 25 19.18 -6.03 5.67
N ALA A 26 18.36 -6.04 4.63
CA ALA A 26 18.45 -6.99 3.53
C ALA A 26 19.80 -6.89 2.77
N ALA A 27 20.37 -5.69 2.68
CA ALA A 27 21.69 -5.46 2.11
C ALA A 27 22.86 -5.77 3.07
N GLY A 28 22.60 -6.37 4.24
CA GLY A 28 23.60 -6.69 5.25
C GLY A 28 24.19 -5.46 5.95
N ARG A 29 23.52 -4.30 5.88
CA ARG A 29 23.95 -3.06 6.53
C ARG A 29 23.27 -2.93 7.90
N PRO A 30 23.93 -2.26 8.88
CA PRO A 30 23.27 -1.90 10.13
C PRO A 30 21.99 -1.10 9.85
N GLU A 31 20.97 -1.31 10.69
CA GLU A 31 19.75 -0.54 10.61
C GLU A 31 20.03 0.96 10.77
N PRO A 32 19.54 1.81 9.85
CA PRO A 32 19.74 3.24 9.94
C PRO A 32 19.07 3.82 11.19
N ALA A 33 19.75 4.72 11.90
CA ALA A 33 19.09 5.50 12.94
C ALA A 33 18.12 6.49 12.31
N VAL A 34 17.06 6.87 13.04
CA VAL A 34 16.07 7.85 12.58
C VAL A 34 16.29 9.16 13.31
N LEU A 35 16.45 10.25 12.56
CA LEU A 35 16.39 11.62 13.05
C LEU A 35 15.00 12.17 12.72
N PRO A 36 14.12 12.41 13.70
CA PRO A 36 12.82 13.02 13.45
C PRO A 36 12.95 14.46 12.95
N TRP A 37 12.09 14.86 12.01
CA TRP A 37 12.06 16.23 11.50
C TRP A 37 11.78 17.26 12.60
N ALA A 38 10.84 16.95 13.50
CA ALA A 38 10.49 17.81 14.61
C ALA A 38 11.68 18.07 15.58
N ASP A 39 12.58 17.10 15.72
CA ASP A 39 13.79 17.26 16.55
C ASP A 39 14.84 18.12 15.86
N LEU A 40 15.02 17.94 14.56
CA LEU A 40 15.86 18.82 13.74
C LEU A 40 15.37 20.27 13.79
N LEU A 41 14.07 20.49 13.56
CA LEU A 41 13.45 21.83 13.53
C LEU A 41 13.53 22.54 14.89
N ARG A 42 13.53 21.79 16.00
CA ARG A 42 13.72 22.36 17.35
C ARG A 42 15.19 22.49 17.78
N GLY A 43 16.12 21.99 16.97
CA GLY A 43 17.54 21.93 17.33
C GLY A 43 17.87 20.94 18.45
N ARG A 44 17.02 19.93 18.69
CA ARG A 44 17.15 18.95 19.77
C ARG A 44 17.57 17.58 19.24
N TYR A 45 18.79 17.47 18.76
CA TYR A 45 19.31 16.22 18.21
C TYR A 45 20.81 16.09 18.38
N GLU A 46 21.28 14.85 18.37
CA GLU A 46 22.69 14.49 18.32
C GLU A 46 22.94 13.60 17.11
N LEU A 47 24.10 13.76 16.49
CA LEU A 47 24.55 12.90 15.39
C LEU A 47 25.94 12.36 15.70
N PRO A 48 26.20 11.08 15.42
CA PRO A 48 27.52 10.52 15.62
C PRO A 48 28.53 11.19 14.67
N PRO A 49 29.81 11.35 15.08
CA PRO A 49 30.85 11.84 14.18
C PRO A 49 30.96 10.99 12.91
N GLY A 50 30.91 11.62 11.74
CA GLY A 50 30.93 10.93 10.45
C GLY A 50 29.56 10.40 9.99
N ALA A 51 28.46 10.80 10.63
CA ALA A 51 27.10 10.39 10.22
C ALA A 51 26.85 10.69 8.74
N VAL A 52 26.28 9.69 8.04
CA VAL A 52 25.77 9.86 6.68
C VAL A 52 24.25 9.97 6.77
N VAL A 53 23.68 11.10 6.38
CA VAL A 53 22.25 11.36 6.56
C VAL A 53 21.52 11.31 5.21
N ARG A 54 20.63 10.32 5.05
CA ARG A 54 19.62 10.28 3.98
C ARG A 54 18.49 11.25 4.31
N LEU A 55 18.15 12.11 3.36
CA LEU A 55 17.08 13.09 3.50
C LEU A 55 15.77 12.52 2.95
N ASP A 56 14.69 12.63 3.71
CA ASP A 56 13.35 12.17 3.32
C ASP A 56 12.27 13.23 3.62
N SER A 57 11.08 13.06 3.04
CA SER A 57 10.00 14.06 3.13
C SER A 57 9.47 14.25 4.56
N PRO A 58 9.26 15.50 5.02
CA PRO A 58 8.51 15.79 6.25
C PRO A 58 6.99 15.82 6.02
N GLY A 59 6.50 15.61 4.80
CA GLY A 59 5.11 15.90 4.41
C GLY A 59 4.01 15.09 5.12
N GLU A 60 4.37 14.00 5.81
CA GLU A 60 3.44 13.17 6.60
C GLU A 60 3.77 13.22 8.11
N ASP A 61 4.50 14.24 8.55
CA ASP A 61 4.79 14.52 9.97
C ASP A 61 3.95 15.73 10.45
N PRO A 62 2.85 15.50 11.20
CA PRO A 62 1.98 16.58 11.66
C PRO A 62 2.67 17.57 12.62
N GLU A 63 3.73 17.15 13.30
CA GLU A 63 4.48 18.02 14.18
C GLU A 63 5.41 18.92 13.39
N ALA A 64 6.15 18.36 12.45
CA ALA A 64 7.00 19.14 11.55
C ALA A 64 6.18 20.15 10.75
N ASP A 65 5.04 19.74 10.20
CA ASP A 65 4.15 20.62 9.45
C ASP A 65 3.65 21.81 10.29
N ARG A 66 3.29 21.55 11.55
CA ARG A 66 2.86 22.61 12.47
C ARG A 66 4.00 23.54 12.88
N LEU A 67 5.21 23.03 13.09
CA LEU A 67 6.38 23.88 13.36
C LEU A 67 6.73 24.79 12.17
N LEU A 68 6.50 24.30 10.96
CA LEU A 68 6.83 24.99 9.71
C LEU A 68 5.76 26.01 9.29
N ARG A 69 4.48 25.64 9.34
CA ARG A 69 3.36 26.48 8.86
C ARG A 69 2.52 27.09 9.95
N GLY A 70 2.48 26.49 11.14
CA GLY A 70 1.68 26.96 12.27
C GLY A 70 1.94 28.42 12.65
N PRO A 71 3.20 28.90 12.71
CA PRO A 71 3.48 30.31 13.03
C PRO A 71 2.85 31.32 12.07
N VAL A 72 2.73 30.99 10.78
CA VAL A 72 2.13 31.89 9.78
C VAL A 72 0.62 31.72 9.63
N LEU A 73 0.09 30.52 9.86
CA LEU A 73 -1.35 30.24 9.80
C LEU A 73 -2.09 30.55 11.11
N GLY A 74 -1.36 30.64 12.23
CA GLY A 74 -1.90 30.99 13.54
C GLY A 74 -3.00 30.04 14.01
N PRO A 75 -4.04 30.55 14.69
CA PRO A 75 -5.18 29.74 15.16
C PRO A 75 -5.94 29.00 14.05
N GLY A 76 -5.81 29.44 12.78
CA GLY A 76 -6.43 28.81 11.62
C GLY A 76 -5.61 27.66 11.00
N TYR A 77 -4.52 27.25 11.65
CA TYR A 77 -3.73 26.10 11.20
C TYR A 77 -4.59 24.83 11.15
N ALA A 78 -4.56 24.17 9.99
CA ALA A 78 -4.98 22.80 9.84
C ALA A 78 -4.08 22.09 8.81
N PRO A 79 -3.83 20.77 8.97
CA PRO A 79 -3.02 20.01 8.00
C PRO A 79 -3.57 20.09 6.56
N THR A 80 -4.88 20.29 6.41
CA THR A 80 -5.56 20.38 5.12
C THR A 80 -5.41 21.75 4.44
N ARG A 81 -4.91 22.78 5.14
CA ARG A 81 -4.70 24.12 4.56
C ARG A 81 -3.73 24.05 3.38
N VAL A 82 -4.08 24.71 2.28
CA VAL A 82 -3.20 24.84 1.11
C VAL A 82 -2.10 25.88 1.37
N GLU A 83 -2.42 26.89 2.17
CA GLU A 83 -1.56 28.04 2.43
C GLU A 83 -0.36 27.72 3.33
N GLY A 84 0.63 28.61 3.32
CA GLY A 84 1.84 28.52 4.14
C GLY A 84 3.00 27.78 3.46
N GLY A 85 2.94 27.56 2.15
CA GLY A 85 4.01 26.97 1.34
C GLY A 85 5.34 27.71 1.45
N PRO A 86 5.39 29.05 1.34
CA PRO A 86 6.64 29.81 1.49
C PRO A 86 7.29 29.66 2.87
N ALA A 87 6.50 29.61 3.94
CA ALA A 87 6.99 29.40 5.30
C ALA A 87 7.55 27.98 5.47
N TRP A 88 6.84 26.98 4.95
CA TRP A 88 7.32 25.60 4.90
C TRP A 88 8.65 25.49 4.15
N TYR A 89 8.74 26.11 2.97
CA TYR A 89 9.94 26.13 2.15
C TYR A 89 11.14 26.76 2.88
N ALA A 90 10.93 27.94 3.47
CA ALA A 90 11.98 28.64 4.21
C ALA A 90 12.47 27.81 5.40
N GLY A 91 11.55 27.23 6.18
CA GLY A 91 11.89 26.42 7.35
C GLY A 91 12.64 25.13 7.00
N VAL A 92 12.18 24.37 6.00
CA VAL A 92 12.85 23.14 5.58
C VAL A 92 14.23 23.42 5.00
N THR A 93 14.36 24.41 4.11
CA THR A 93 15.65 24.74 3.50
C THR A 93 16.65 25.28 4.53
N ALA A 94 16.22 26.10 5.48
CA ALA A 94 17.05 26.56 6.59
C ALA A 94 17.51 25.38 7.47
N ALA A 95 16.62 24.46 7.82
CA ALA A 95 16.94 23.29 8.62
C ALA A 95 17.97 22.38 7.93
N LEU A 96 17.80 22.12 6.62
CA LEU A 96 18.73 21.31 5.84
C LEU A 96 20.11 21.97 5.70
N ARG A 97 20.17 23.29 5.46
CA ARG A 97 21.43 24.04 5.42
C ARG A 97 22.14 24.04 6.77
N GLY A 98 21.38 24.24 7.86
CA GLY A 98 21.91 24.16 9.22
C GLY A 98 22.47 22.78 9.55
N LEU A 99 21.80 21.72 9.08
CA LEU A 99 22.29 20.35 9.23
C LEU A 99 23.56 20.10 8.41
N ALA A 100 23.63 20.59 7.18
CA ALA A 100 24.79 20.45 6.30
C ALA A 100 26.03 21.21 6.82
N ALA A 101 25.83 22.31 7.54
CA ALA A 101 26.92 23.10 8.13
C ALA A 101 27.60 22.41 9.33
N ARG A 102 27.05 21.30 9.85
CA ARG A 102 27.62 20.62 11.02
C ARG A 102 28.91 19.87 10.67
N PRO A 103 30.00 20.09 11.43
CA PRO A 103 31.25 19.36 11.21
C PRO A 103 31.06 17.85 11.30
N GLY A 104 31.61 17.12 10.31
CA GLY A 104 31.59 15.66 10.30
C GLY A 104 30.25 15.02 9.93
N VAL A 105 29.23 15.79 9.54
CA VAL A 105 27.98 15.28 8.96
C VAL A 105 28.08 15.29 7.45
N ARG A 106 27.70 14.18 6.79
CA ARG A 106 27.59 14.10 5.33
C ARG A 106 26.13 13.89 4.94
N LEU A 107 25.54 14.83 4.22
CA LEU A 107 24.21 14.63 3.66
C LEU A 107 24.27 13.83 2.36
N LEU A 108 23.25 13.00 2.14
CA LEU A 108 22.95 12.38 0.86
C LEU A 108 21.87 13.22 0.18
N GLY A 109 22.32 14.15 -0.65
CA GLY A 109 21.51 15.21 -1.25
C GLY A 109 22.04 16.59 -0.83
N ASP A 110 22.14 17.50 -1.79
CA ASP A 110 22.55 18.89 -1.56
C ASP A 110 21.33 19.75 -1.16
N PRO A 111 21.35 20.43 0.00
CA PRO A 111 20.27 21.32 0.41
C PRO A 111 19.90 22.40 -0.61
N ASP A 112 20.85 22.92 -1.39
CA ASP A 112 20.59 23.97 -2.38
C ASP A 112 19.94 23.41 -3.65
N GLU A 113 20.31 22.20 -4.08
CA GLU A 113 19.59 21.49 -5.15
C GLU A 113 18.17 21.11 -4.70
N ILE A 114 18.00 20.65 -3.47
CA ILE A 114 16.68 20.38 -2.86
C ILE A 114 15.85 21.66 -2.81
N ALA A 115 16.45 22.79 -2.44
CA ALA A 115 15.78 24.09 -2.43
C ALA A 115 15.37 24.55 -3.84
N VAL A 116 16.06 24.13 -4.90
CA VAL A 116 15.59 24.35 -6.27
C VAL A 116 14.43 23.42 -6.60
N MET A 117 14.54 22.12 -6.30
CA MET A 117 13.50 21.12 -6.58
C MET A 117 12.15 21.41 -5.90
N PHE A 118 12.16 22.05 -4.73
CA PHE A 118 10.92 22.49 -4.05
C PHE A 118 10.29 23.75 -4.64
N ASP A 119 11.03 24.50 -5.44
CA ASP A 119 10.54 25.68 -6.12
C ASP A 119 10.25 25.35 -7.58
N LYS A 120 8.96 25.23 -7.92
CA LYS A 120 8.55 24.84 -9.28
C LYS A 120 9.03 25.80 -10.34
N ARG A 121 9.12 27.10 -10.04
CA ARG A 121 9.56 28.11 -11.02
C ARG A 121 11.05 27.99 -11.27
N ARG A 122 11.85 27.83 -10.22
CA ARG A 122 13.31 27.66 -10.33
C ARG A 122 13.66 26.33 -10.99
N THR A 123 12.98 25.25 -10.62
CA THR A 123 13.14 23.93 -11.28
C THR A 123 12.79 24.03 -12.76
N HIS A 124 11.64 24.61 -13.10
CA HIS A 124 11.22 24.78 -14.49
C HIS A 124 12.23 25.57 -15.31
N ALA A 125 12.71 26.71 -14.80
CA ALA A 125 13.72 27.53 -15.45
C ALA A 125 15.05 26.79 -15.65
N LEU A 126 15.52 26.05 -14.64
CA LEU A 126 16.75 25.25 -14.72
C LEU A 126 16.64 24.16 -15.79
N LEU A 127 15.53 23.41 -15.80
CA LEU A 127 15.28 22.37 -16.80
C LEU A 127 15.20 22.94 -18.21
N ALA A 128 14.47 24.05 -18.40
CA ALA A 128 14.35 24.72 -19.69
C ALA A 128 15.72 25.21 -20.20
N ALA A 129 16.54 25.82 -19.33
CA ALA A 129 17.88 26.29 -19.68
C ALA A 129 18.83 25.14 -20.05
N ALA A 130 18.63 23.96 -19.45
CA ALA A 130 19.38 22.74 -19.77
C ALA A 130 18.85 22.00 -21.03
N GLY A 131 17.83 22.54 -21.70
CA GLY A 131 17.21 21.91 -22.87
C GLY A 131 16.34 20.69 -22.53
N VAL A 132 16.00 20.48 -21.26
CA VAL A 132 15.07 19.43 -20.84
C VAL A 132 13.64 19.88 -21.19
N PRO A 133 12.86 19.07 -21.94
CA PRO A 133 11.52 19.46 -22.35
C PRO A 133 10.60 19.68 -21.14
N VAL A 134 10.04 20.88 -21.01
CA VAL A 134 9.05 21.26 -19.99
C VAL A 134 7.85 21.94 -20.67
N PRO A 135 6.65 21.95 -20.05
CA PRO A 135 5.51 22.69 -20.60
C PRO A 135 5.84 24.18 -20.73
N PRO A 136 5.41 24.87 -21.81
CA PRO A 136 5.57 26.32 -21.90
C PRO A 136 4.96 27.01 -20.67
N ALA A 137 5.73 27.87 -20.00
CA ALA A 137 5.28 28.62 -18.82
C ALA A 137 5.00 30.08 -19.16
N LEU A 138 4.12 30.72 -18.38
CA LEU A 138 3.89 32.15 -18.45
C LEU A 138 5.17 32.88 -17.96
N PRO A 139 5.76 33.77 -18.77
CA PRO A 139 6.98 34.47 -18.39
C PRO A 139 6.71 35.58 -17.36
N GLY A 140 7.78 36.05 -16.70
CA GLY A 140 7.72 37.14 -15.72
C GLY A 140 7.27 36.68 -14.33
N GLU A 141 7.07 37.63 -13.42
CA GLU A 141 6.72 37.37 -12.01
C GLU A 141 5.42 36.58 -11.84
N PRO A 142 5.21 35.86 -10.72
CA PRO A 142 3.92 35.24 -10.42
C PRO A 142 2.78 36.27 -10.52
N PRO A 143 1.63 35.91 -11.10
CA PRO A 143 0.48 36.80 -11.14
C PRO A 143 -0.01 37.11 -9.72
N SER A 144 -0.39 38.36 -9.46
CA SER A 144 -0.89 38.82 -8.16
C SER A 144 -2.37 38.52 -7.91
N GLY A 145 -3.12 38.17 -8.97
CA GLY A 145 -4.54 37.86 -8.89
C GLY A 145 -5.12 37.41 -10.23
N PHE A 146 -6.42 37.16 -10.26
CA PHE A 146 -7.13 36.56 -11.38
C PHE A 146 -7.21 37.46 -12.61
N GLU A 147 -7.51 38.76 -12.45
CA GLU A 147 -7.62 39.66 -13.60
C GLU A 147 -6.27 39.86 -14.29
N GLU A 148 -5.19 40.08 -13.53
CA GLU A 148 -3.83 40.15 -14.09
C GLU A 148 -3.45 38.84 -14.79
N LEU A 149 -3.74 37.68 -14.16
CA LEU A 149 -3.50 36.37 -14.77
C LEU A 149 -4.24 36.26 -16.11
N LYS A 150 -5.51 36.64 -16.16
CA LYS A 150 -6.36 36.55 -17.35
C LYS A 150 -5.84 37.42 -18.50
N GLU A 151 -5.42 38.66 -18.22
CA GLU A 151 -4.81 39.55 -19.20
C GLU A 151 -3.52 38.96 -19.77
N ARG A 152 -2.61 38.52 -18.89
CA ARG A 152 -1.33 37.91 -19.30
C ARG A 152 -1.50 36.61 -20.08
N LEU A 153 -2.51 35.80 -19.73
CA LEU A 153 -2.85 34.59 -20.48
C LEU A 153 -3.39 34.92 -21.87
N ALA A 154 -4.18 35.98 -22.01
CA ALA A 154 -4.68 36.45 -23.31
C ALA A 154 -3.53 36.92 -24.20
N GLU A 155 -2.62 37.73 -23.67
CA GLU A 155 -1.40 38.18 -24.37
C GLU A 155 -0.50 37.01 -24.80
N ALA A 156 -0.34 36.01 -23.93
CA ALA A 156 0.45 34.81 -24.22
C ALA A 156 -0.27 33.77 -25.10
N GLY A 157 -1.54 34.02 -25.48
CA GLY A 157 -2.35 33.08 -26.25
C GLY A 157 -2.62 31.74 -25.54
N MET A 158 -2.59 31.72 -24.20
CA MET A 158 -2.73 30.51 -23.40
C MET A 158 -4.16 30.37 -22.84
N ARG A 159 -4.96 29.51 -23.48
CA ARG A 159 -6.37 29.31 -23.06
C ARG A 159 -6.60 28.21 -22.03
N ARG A 160 -5.63 27.32 -21.84
CA ARG A 160 -5.70 26.20 -20.89
C ARG A 160 -4.36 26.11 -20.17
N VAL A 161 -4.39 26.25 -18.86
CA VAL A 161 -3.19 26.28 -18.02
C VAL A 161 -3.38 25.49 -16.73
N PHE A 162 -2.27 25.03 -16.16
CA PHE A 162 -2.21 24.64 -14.77
C PHE A 162 -1.65 25.80 -13.96
N LEU A 163 -2.32 26.13 -12.86
CA LEU A 163 -1.80 26.98 -11.79
C LEU A 163 -1.29 26.04 -10.70
N LYS A 164 -0.04 26.22 -10.27
CA LYS A 164 0.58 25.43 -9.22
C LYS A 164 1.19 26.37 -8.19
N PRO A 165 0.84 26.27 -6.89
CA PRO A 165 1.60 26.95 -5.84
C PRO A 165 3.07 26.59 -5.95
N VAL A 166 3.95 27.59 -5.89
CA VAL A 166 5.39 27.41 -6.17
C VAL A 166 5.97 26.30 -5.31
N HIS A 167 5.68 26.31 -4.01
CA HIS A 167 6.18 25.34 -3.01
C HIS A 167 5.17 24.25 -2.62
N GLY A 168 4.03 24.14 -3.31
CA GLY A 168 3.04 23.11 -3.02
C GLY A 168 3.52 21.68 -3.31
N SER A 169 2.88 20.66 -2.74
CA SER A 169 3.20 19.24 -3.01
C SER A 169 1.91 18.41 -3.11
N SER A 170 2.02 17.15 -3.58
CA SER A 170 0.88 16.21 -3.68
C SER A 170 -0.33 16.73 -4.47
N ALA A 171 -0.11 17.63 -5.43
CA ALA A 171 -1.14 18.41 -6.14
C ALA A 171 -2.06 19.28 -5.25
N SER A 172 -1.69 19.51 -3.99
CA SER A 172 -2.36 20.49 -3.14
C SER A 172 -2.29 21.88 -3.79
N GLY A 173 -3.43 22.54 -3.92
CA GLY A 173 -3.50 23.87 -4.54
C GLY A 173 -3.43 23.90 -6.07
N VAL A 174 -3.28 22.77 -6.76
CA VAL A 174 -3.17 22.75 -8.22
C VAL A 174 -4.54 22.99 -8.86
N VAL A 175 -4.59 23.90 -9.83
CA VAL A 175 -5.82 24.26 -10.56
C VAL A 175 -5.61 24.06 -12.05
N ALA A 176 -6.43 23.22 -12.68
CA ALA A 176 -6.55 23.16 -14.14
C ALA A 176 -7.57 24.22 -14.58
N LEU A 177 -7.07 25.33 -15.10
CA LEU A 177 -7.87 26.49 -15.53
C LEU A 177 -8.04 26.50 -17.05
N GLU A 178 -9.25 26.73 -17.52
CA GLU A 178 -9.54 26.88 -18.95
C GLU A 178 -10.54 27.99 -19.27
N PHE A 179 -10.28 28.68 -20.38
CA PHE A 179 -11.13 29.74 -20.91
C PHE A 179 -11.82 29.30 -22.20
N GLY A 180 -13.14 29.19 -22.14
CA GLY A 180 -14.02 28.85 -23.26
C GLY A 180 -14.43 30.06 -24.11
N PRO A 181 -15.12 29.83 -25.25
CA PRO A 181 -15.71 30.91 -26.05
C PRO A 181 -16.68 31.77 -25.24
N GLY A 182 -16.73 33.08 -25.54
CA GLY A 182 -17.65 34.03 -24.91
C GLY A 182 -17.31 34.38 -23.46
N GLY A 183 -16.03 34.32 -23.07
CA GLY A 183 -15.58 34.68 -21.71
C GLY A 183 -15.85 33.63 -20.64
N ARG A 184 -16.34 32.43 -21.01
CA ARG A 184 -16.56 31.33 -20.06
C ARG A 184 -15.24 30.89 -19.42
N VAL A 185 -15.26 30.61 -18.13
CA VAL A 185 -14.10 30.11 -17.38
C VAL A 185 -14.48 28.86 -16.58
N GLN A 186 -13.56 27.91 -16.47
CA GLN A 186 -13.71 26.74 -15.61
C GLN A 186 -12.40 26.41 -14.91
N ALA A 187 -12.46 26.13 -13.62
CA ALA A 187 -11.35 25.62 -12.82
C ALA A 187 -11.69 24.21 -12.31
N THR A 188 -10.78 23.25 -12.54
CA THR A 188 -10.86 21.89 -11.96
C THR A 188 -9.73 21.69 -10.96
N THR A 189 -10.06 21.40 -9.70
CA THR A 189 -9.11 21.37 -8.58
C THR A 189 -9.65 20.54 -7.41
N SER A 190 -8.78 20.10 -6.50
CA SER A 190 -9.19 19.53 -5.20
C SER A 190 -9.32 20.59 -4.10
N VAL A 191 -8.96 21.84 -4.39
CA VAL A 191 -9.11 22.96 -3.47
C VAL A 191 -10.60 23.23 -3.23
N GLU A 192 -10.97 23.24 -1.97
CA GLU A 192 -12.26 23.69 -1.47
C GLU A 192 -12.11 25.09 -0.89
N LEU A 193 -12.95 26.01 -1.38
CA LEU A 193 -13.11 27.35 -0.83
C LEU A 193 -13.96 27.29 0.43
N THR A 194 -13.40 27.74 1.56
CA THR A 194 -14.12 27.86 2.83
C THR A 194 -13.99 29.29 3.40
N ALA A 195 -14.77 29.59 4.43
CA ALA A 195 -14.69 30.88 5.11
C ALA A 195 -13.35 31.07 5.84
N ASP A 196 -12.75 29.98 6.32
CA ASP A 196 -11.51 29.96 7.11
C ASP A 196 -10.23 29.75 6.27
N GLY A 197 -10.34 29.38 5.00
CA GLY A 197 -9.19 29.30 4.10
C GLY A 197 -9.41 28.45 2.85
N LEU A 198 -8.30 28.02 2.25
CA LEU A 198 -8.27 27.04 1.17
C LEU A 198 -7.90 25.67 1.72
N HIS A 199 -8.74 24.66 1.47
CA HIS A 199 -8.49 23.31 1.95
C HIS A 199 -8.28 22.33 0.79
N ASN A 200 -7.27 21.47 0.88
CA ASN A 200 -7.17 20.33 -0.01
C ASN A 200 -8.16 19.24 0.43
N SER A 201 -9.33 19.21 -0.19
CA SER A 201 -10.41 18.28 0.14
C SER A 201 -10.20 16.86 -0.39
N LEU A 202 -9.14 16.63 -1.20
CA LEU A 202 -8.87 15.43 -2.00
C LEU A 202 -9.94 15.11 -3.06
N ALA A 203 -11.17 15.58 -2.90
CA ALA A 203 -12.25 15.48 -3.87
C ALA A 203 -12.07 16.50 -4.99
N VAL A 204 -11.92 16.04 -6.24
CA VAL A 204 -11.80 16.92 -7.40
C VAL A 204 -13.16 17.53 -7.74
N ARG A 205 -13.22 18.86 -7.76
CA ARG A 205 -14.42 19.68 -8.03
C ARG A 205 -14.22 20.58 -9.24
N ARG A 206 -15.31 21.19 -9.70
CA ARG A 206 -15.30 22.16 -10.81
C ARG A 206 -16.00 23.46 -10.41
N TYR A 207 -15.28 24.56 -10.49
CA TYR A 207 -15.81 25.92 -10.38
C TYR A 207 -16.05 26.47 -11.79
N ARG A 208 -17.22 27.07 -12.01
CA ARG A 208 -17.64 27.59 -13.33
C ARG A 208 -18.13 29.03 -13.28
N SER A 209 -18.38 29.58 -12.10
CA SER A 209 -18.62 31.00 -11.92
C SER A 209 -17.30 31.76 -12.06
N ALA A 210 -17.31 32.86 -12.81
CA ALA A 210 -16.15 33.74 -12.89
C ALA A 210 -15.77 34.30 -11.51
N ALA A 211 -16.75 34.59 -10.65
CA ALA A 211 -16.51 35.10 -9.30
C ALA A 211 -15.84 34.05 -8.40
N GLU A 212 -16.31 32.79 -8.42
CA GLU A 212 -15.70 31.71 -7.62
C GLU A 212 -14.28 31.39 -8.11
N VAL A 213 -14.07 31.39 -9.44
CA VAL A 213 -12.74 31.16 -10.01
C VAL A 213 -11.80 32.32 -9.67
N ALA A 214 -12.28 33.56 -9.72
CA ALA A 214 -11.49 34.73 -9.32
C ALA A 214 -11.09 34.61 -7.84
N GLU A 215 -12.05 34.37 -6.95
CA GLU A 215 -11.80 34.21 -5.52
C GLU A 215 -10.80 33.08 -5.22
N LEU A 216 -10.94 31.94 -5.89
CA LEU A 216 -9.99 30.84 -5.77
C LEU A 216 -8.56 31.25 -6.16
N VAL A 217 -8.42 31.92 -7.30
CA VAL A 217 -7.11 32.33 -7.82
C VAL A 217 -6.50 33.44 -6.96
N ASP A 218 -7.31 34.41 -6.54
CA ASP A 218 -6.86 35.53 -5.70
C ASP A 218 -6.39 35.05 -4.32
N ARG A 219 -7.08 34.07 -3.73
CA ARG A 219 -6.65 33.46 -2.47
C ARG A 219 -5.40 32.57 -2.62
N LEU A 220 -5.18 32.00 -3.80
CA LEU A 220 -3.98 31.20 -4.10
C LEU A 220 -2.76 32.05 -4.49
N ALA A 221 -2.96 33.26 -5.05
CA ALA A 221 -1.89 34.11 -5.56
C ALA A 221 -0.78 34.43 -4.53
N PRO A 222 -1.07 34.67 -3.23
CA PRO A 222 -0.04 34.90 -2.21
C PRO A 222 0.95 33.74 -2.02
N GLU A 223 0.57 32.51 -2.37
CA GLU A 223 1.47 31.35 -2.33
C GLU A 223 2.48 31.34 -3.49
N GLY A 224 2.36 32.30 -4.41
CA GLY A 224 3.07 32.35 -5.68
C GLY A 224 2.54 31.29 -6.63
N LEU A 225 2.22 31.67 -7.86
CA LEU A 225 1.73 30.74 -8.88
C LEU A 225 2.76 30.53 -9.99
N HIS A 226 3.15 29.26 -10.15
CA HIS A 226 3.74 28.76 -11.38
C HIS A 226 2.61 28.45 -12.36
N VAL A 227 2.62 29.10 -13.52
CA VAL A 227 1.59 28.99 -14.54
C VAL A 227 2.18 28.35 -15.78
N GLU A 228 1.67 27.19 -16.15
CA GLU A 228 2.16 26.46 -17.32
C GLU A 228 1.02 26.00 -18.22
N ARG A 229 1.31 25.86 -19.51
CA ARG A 229 0.35 25.39 -20.50
C ARG A 229 -0.15 23.99 -20.13
N TRP A 230 -1.46 23.82 -20.13
CA TRP A 230 -2.09 22.51 -19.98
C TRP A 230 -1.92 21.73 -21.30
N VAL A 231 -0.93 20.84 -21.31
CA VAL A 231 -0.66 19.94 -22.43
C VAL A 231 -1.59 18.71 -22.38
N PRO A 232 -2.31 18.39 -23.47
CA PRO A 232 -3.08 17.16 -23.56
C PRO A 232 -2.16 15.93 -23.50
N LYS A 233 -2.34 15.13 -22.44
CA LYS A 233 -1.55 13.93 -22.20
C LYS A 233 -2.07 12.77 -23.05
N SER A 234 -1.16 11.85 -23.35
CA SER A 234 -1.54 10.51 -23.81
C SER A 234 -2.31 9.80 -22.69
N GLY A 235 -3.07 8.77 -23.05
CA GLY A 235 -3.93 8.07 -22.11
C GLY A 235 -3.84 6.56 -22.22
N GLN A 236 -4.47 5.88 -21.26
CA GLN A 236 -4.76 4.45 -21.27
C GLN A 236 -6.23 4.26 -20.93
N HIS A 237 -6.93 3.39 -21.65
CA HIS A 237 -8.33 3.04 -21.36
C HIS A 237 -9.26 4.28 -21.22
N GLY A 238 -9.05 5.30 -22.08
CA GLY A 238 -9.83 6.54 -22.05
C GLY A 238 -9.49 7.51 -20.90
N ARG A 239 -8.46 7.21 -20.08
CA ARG A 239 -8.02 8.02 -18.94
C ARG A 239 -6.71 8.72 -19.28
N ALA A 240 -6.54 9.97 -18.83
CA ALA A 240 -5.28 10.70 -19.01
C ALA A 240 -4.18 10.03 -18.19
N ALA A 241 -2.96 9.95 -18.73
CA ALA A 241 -1.85 9.25 -18.09
C ALA A 241 -0.63 10.15 -17.91
N ASP A 242 0.10 9.93 -16.81
CA ASP A 242 1.49 10.36 -16.65
C ASP A 242 2.40 9.17 -16.32
N LEU A 243 3.71 9.41 -16.35
CA LEU A 243 4.72 8.42 -16.00
C LEU A 243 5.60 8.98 -14.88
N ARG A 244 5.51 8.41 -13.68
CA ARG A 244 6.43 8.68 -12.57
C ARG A 244 7.65 7.79 -12.73
N VAL A 245 8.83 8.39 -12.87
CA VAL A 245 10.11 7.70 -13.05
C VAL A 245 11.03 7.99 -11.86
N LEU A 246 11.47 6.94 -11.16
CA LEU A 246 12.52 7.07 -10.15
C LEU A 246 13.88 6.96 -10.81
N VAL A 247 14.69 8.02 -10.69
CA VAL A 247 16.08 8.05 -11.14
C VAL A 247 16.98 7.92 -9.92
N VAL A 248 17.89 6.95 -9.93
CA VAL A 248 18.86 6.70 -8.86
C VAL A 248 20.26 6.69 -9.47
N GLY A 249 21.20 7.44 -8.88
CA GLY A 249 22.55 7.54 -9.43
C GLY A 249 22.60 8.03 -10.89
N GLY A 250 21.67 8.90 -11.27
CA GLY A 250 21.55 9.44 -12.62
C GLY A 250 20.94 8.51 -13.66
N ARG A 251 20.44 7.33 -13.27
CA ARG A 251 19.83 6.34 -14.19
C ARG A 251 18.39 6.01 -13.81
N ALA A 252 17.52 5.88 -14.79
CA ALA A 252 16.12 5.49 -14.57
C ALA A 252 16.07 4.05 -14.05
N THR A 253 15.46 3.86 -12.88
CA THR A 253 15.43 2.55 -12.19
C THR A 253 14.03 1.97 -12.11
N HIS A 254 13.02 2.80 -11.86
CA HIS A 254 11.63 2.36 -11.73
C HIS A 254 10.72 3.31 -12.49
N ALA A 255 9.62 2.79 -13.03
CA ALA A 255 8.60 3.61 -13.67
C ALA A 255 7.20 3.09 -13.36
N VAL A 256 6.29 3.98 -12.99
CA VAL A 256 4.88 3.66 -12.78
C VAL A 256 4.00 4.62 -13.57
N VAL A 257 3.04 4.05 -14.30
CA VAL A 257 2.01 4.82 -14.99
C VAL A 257 0.93 5.20 -13.98
N ARG A 258 0.50 6.46 -13.97
CA ARG A 258 -0.67 6.90 -13.20
C ARG A 258 -1.74 7.42 -14.13
N THR A 259 -2.98 6.98 -13.95
CA THR A 259 -4.11 7.33 -14.80
C THR A 259 -5.23 7.99 -14.02
N SER A 260 -5.94 8.92 -14.65
CA SER A 260 -7.05 9.65 -14.03
C SER A 260 -8.14 10.02 -15.03
N LEU A 261 -9.37 10.12 -14.53
CA LEU A 261 -10.49 10.73 -15.25
C LEU A 261 -10.40 12.27 -15.22
N HIS A 262 -9.54 12.82 -14.37
CA HIS A 262 -9.29 14.24 -14.21
C HIS A 262 -7.96 14.64 -14.88
N PRO A 263 -7.73 15.95 -15.11
CA PRO A 263 -6.47 16.44 -15.67
C PRO A 263 -5.26 16.10 -14.81
N MET A 264 -5.42 16.08 -13.48
CA MET A 264 -4.39 15.70 -12.50
C MET A 264 -4.41 14.18 -12.27
N THR A 265 -3.23 13.57 -12.34
CA THR A 265 -3.02 12.11 -12.32
C THR A 265 -2.47 11.60 -10.98
N ASN A 266 -2.30 12.48 -9.99
CA ASN A 266 -1.83 12.11 -8.66
C ASN A 266 -2.76 11.08 -7.99
N LEU A 267 -2.16 10.05 -7.38
CA LEU A 267 -2.88 8.95 -6.74
C LEU A 267 -3.70 9.43 -5.52
N HIS A 268 -3.26 10.50 -4.85
CA HIS A 268 -3.99 11.12 -3.73
C HIS A 268 -5.34 11.76 -4.15
N LEU A 269 -5.54 12.01 -5.45
CA LEU A 269 -6.75 12.63 -6.00
C LEU A 269 -7.66 11.61 -6.72
N GLY A 270 -7.59 10.33 -6.33
CA GLY A 270 -8.34 9.25 -6.96
C GLY A 270 -7.74 8.74 -8.28
N GLY A 271 -6.48 9.08 -8.56
CA GLY A 271 -5.71 8.47 -9.64
C GLY A 271 -5.47 6.98 -9.37
N ALA A 272 -5.37 6.18 -10.43
CA ALA A 272 -5.11 4.74 -10.36
C ALA A 272 -3.77 4.40 -11.00
N ARG A 273 -3.13 3.30 -10.58
CA ARG A 273 -1.99 2.75 -11.32
C ARG A 273 -2.46 2.25 -12.68
N GLY A 274 -1.78 2.69 -13.73
CA GLY A 274 -1.95 2.14 -15.08
C GLY A 274 -1.01 0.97 -15.34
N GLU A 275 -1.01 0.50 -16.57
CA GLU A 275 -0.20 -0.64 -16.98
C GLU A 275 1.07 -0.16 -17.68
N THR A 276 2.23 -0.35 -17.03
CA THR A 276 3.53 0.03 -17.61
C THR A 276 3.81 -0.73 -18.91
N ALA A 277 3.36 -1.98 -19.02
CA ALA A 277 3.49 -2.78 -20.25
C ALA A 277 2.74 -2.13 -21.44
N LEU A 278 1.52 -1.61 -21.22
CA LEU A 278 0.76 -0.89 -22.25
C LEU A 278 1.43 0.43 -22.63
N ALA A 279 1.97 1.17 -21.66
CA ALA A 279 2.71 2.40 -21.94
C ALA A 279 3.96 2.13 -22.78
N ARG A 280 4.72 1.08 -22.44
CA ARG A 280 5.90 0.63 -23.20
C ARG A 280 5.53 0.20 -24.61
N ALA A 281 4.47 -0.59 -24.77
CA ALA A 281 3.98 -1.00 -26.09
C ALA A 281 3.52 0.21 -26.93
N ALA A 282 2.83 1.18 -26.32
CA ALA A 282 2.36 2.38 -27.01
C ALA A 282 3.51 3.32 -27.39
N ALA A 283 4.53 3.44 -26.54
CA ALA A 283 5.74 4.23 -26.82
C ALA A 283 6.62 3.56 -27.89
N GLY A 284 6.65 2.23 -27.93
CA GLY A 284 7.46 1.47 -28.88
C GLY A 284 8.95 1.82 -28.76
N GLU A 285 9.57 2.17 -29.89
CA GLU A 285 10.98 2.59 -29.95
C GLU A 285 11.30 3.86 -29.15
N HIS A 286 10.29 4.67 -28.82
CA HIS A 286 10.48 5.91 -28.05
C HIS A 286 10.58 5.67 -26.54
N TRP A 287 10.28 4.48 -26.03
CA TRP A 287 10.31 4.21 -24.58
C TRP A 287 11.65 4.60 -23.91
N PRO A 288 12.83 4.26 -24.47
CA PRO A 288 14.11 4.70 -23.92
C PRO A 288 14.27 6.23 -23.92
N GLU A 289 13.70 6.96 -24.89
CA GLU A 289 13.76 8.43 -24.96
C GLU A 289 12.94 9.08 -23.84
N LEU A 290 11.80 8.48 -23.45
CA LEU A 290 11.05 8.95 -22.28
C LEU A 290 11.88 8.81 -21.01
N LEU A 291 12.52 7.65 -20.80
CA LEU A 291 13.39 7.43 -19.64
C LEU A 291 14.61 8.38 -19.67
N ALA A 292 15.21 8.59 -20.84
CA ALA A 292 16.32 9.52 -21.03
C ALA A 292 15.94 10.97 -20.70
N THR A 293 14.67 11.35 -20.91
CA THR A 293 14.15 12.67 -20.50
C THR A 293 14.14 12.82 -18.97
N ALA A 294 13.75 11.78 -18.23
CA ALA A 294 13.85 11.78 -16.76
C ALA A 294 15.30 11.81 -16.28
N GLU A 295 16.19 11.04 -16.92
CA GLU A 295 17.63 11.07 -16.62
C GLU A 295 18.25 12.45 -16.92
N ALA A 296 17.79 13.14 -17.97
CA ALA A 296 18.21 14.50 -18.29
C ALA A 296 17.79 15.52 -17.22
N ALA A 297 16.56 15.39 -16.71
CA ALA A 297 16.10 16.19 -15.58
C ALA A 297 16.98 15.95 -14.34
N ALA A 298 17.30 14.69 -14.04
CA ALA A 298 18.16 14.33 -12.92
C ALA A 298 19.59 14.87 -13.04
N ARG A 299 20.15 14.98 -14.26
CA ARG A 299 21.48 15.56 -14.50
C ARG A 299 21.58 17.04 -14.12
N CYS A 300 20.45 17.75 -14.01
CA CYS A 300 20.42 19.12 -13.52
C CYS A 300 20.67 19.21 -12.00
N PHE A 301 20.65 18.07 -11.30
CA PHE A 301 20.84 17.93 -9.85
C PHE A 301 21.94 16.88 -9.56
N PRO A 302 23.21 17.15 -9.94
CA PRO A 302 24.29 16.16 -9.86
C PRO A 302 24.63 15.68 -8.44
N HIS A 303 24.22 16.42 -7.41
CA HIS A 303 24.45 16.04 -6.01
C HIS A 303 23.23 15.38 -5.36
N ALA A 304 22.13 15.19 -6.10
CA ALA A 304 20.99 14.39 -5.69
C ALA A 304 21.25 12.89 -5.91
N PRO A 305 21.25 12.06 -4.86
CA PRO A 305 21.44 10.61 -5.00
C PRO A 305 20.27 9.91 -5.70
N MET A 306 19.07 10.50 -5.60
CA MET A 306 17.88 10.06 -6.30
C MET A 306 16.94 11.25 -6.55
N VAL A 307 16.12 11.16 -7.60
CA VAL A 307 15.00 12.06 -7.84
C VAL A 307 13.80 11.30 -8.41
N GLY A 308 12.59 11.71 -8.04
CA GLY A 308 11.34 11.23 -8.64
C GLY A 308 10.86 12.20 -9.71
N VAL A 309 10.84 11.80 -10.98
CA VAL A 309 10.49 12.68 -12.10
C VAL A 309 9.09 12.36 -12.61
N ASP A 310 8.22 13.35 -12.67
CA ASP A 310 6.91 13.25 -13.29
C ASP A 310 6.99 13.62 -14.77
N LEU A 311 6.74 12.66 -15.66
CA LEU A 311 6.71 12.87 -17.11
C LEU A 311 5.28 12.93 -17.63
N LEU A 312 5.01 13.90 -18.51
CA LEU A 312 3.76 14.07 -19.24
C LEU A 312 3.92 13.53 -20.66
N PRO A 313 3.59 12.25 -20.93
CA PRO A 313 3.66 11.69 -22.27
C PRO A 313 2.61 12.36 -23.16
N HIS A 314 2.97 12.76 -24.38
CA HIS A 314 2.05 13.33 -25.36
C HIS A 314 2.35 12.79 -26.76
N SER A 315 1.56 13.22 -27.75
CA SER A 315 1.71 12.77 -29.15
C SER A 315 1.72 11.24 -29.26
N ARG A 316 0.77 10.57 -28.59
CA ARG A 316 0.65 9.10 -28.52
C ARG A 316 1.92 8.44 -27.96
N TRP A 317 2.38 8.90 -26.79
CA TRP A 317 3.55 8.38 -26.09
C TRP A 317 4.90 8.52 -26.83
N ARG A 318 4.99 9.34 -27.88
CA ARG A 318 6.24 9.54 -28.63
C ARG A 318 7.15 10.63 -28.07
N ARG A 319 6.61 11.47 -27.20
CA ARG A 319 7.32 12.60 -26.58
C ARG A 319 6.86 12.75 -25.14
N SER A 320 7.70 13.34 -24.31
CA SER A 320 7.38 13.65 -22.92
C SER A 320 7.85 15.06 -22.55
N LEU A 321 7.18 15.64 -21.55
CA LEU A 321 7.59 16.87 -20.88
C LEU A 321 7.75 16.57 -19.39
N VAL A 322 8.73 17.19 -18.73
CA VAL A 322 8.89 17.09 -17.28
C VAL A 322 7.89 18.03 -16.61
N ALA A 323 7.02 17.47 -15.76
CA ALA A 323 6.02 18.21 -15.00
C ALA A 323 6.55 18.68 -13.64
N GLU A 324 7.36 17.84 -12.98
CA GLU A 324 7.88 18.05 -11.63
C GLU A 324 9.09 17.12 -11.38
N VAL A 325 10.01 17.55 -10.50
CA VAL A 325 11.13 16.75 -10.00
C VAL A 325 11.09 16.75 -8.47
N ASN A 326 10.95 15.56 -7.87
CA ASN A 326 10.89 15.35 -6.43
C ASN A 326 12.27 14.96 -5.88
N ALA A 327 12.75 15.68 -4.87
CA ALA A 327 14.08 15.51 -4.30
C ALA A 327 14.28 14.26 -3.41
N PHE A 328 13.19 13.67 -2.90
CA PHE A 328 13.24 12.58 -1.93
C PHE A 328 13.00 11.20 -2.54
N GLY A 329 13.09 11.11 -3.87
CA GLY A 329 12.63 9.96 -4.62
C GLY A 329 11.15 9.67 -4.36
N ASP A 330 10.74 8.42 -4.56
CA ASP A 330 9.35 8.03 -4.42
C ASP A 330 9.16 6.85 -3.48
N LEU A 331 7.98 6.83 -2.85
CA LEU A 331 7.46 5.67 -2.16
C LEU A 331 6.68 4.81 -3.17
N LEU A 332 7.38 3.89 -3.85
CA LEU A 332 6.78 2.95 -4.81
C LEU A 332 6.82 1.51 -4.27
N PRO A 333 6.03 1.20 -3.23
CA PRO A 333 5.99 -0.14 -2.68
C PRO A 333 5.50 -1.14 -3.74
N ASN A 334 6.10 -2.32 -3.71
CA ASN A 334 5.78 -3.45 -4.59
C ASN A 334 5.98 -3.15 -6.07
N LEU A 335 6.88 -2.23 -6.40
CA LEU A 335 7.29 -1.96 -7.78
C LEU A 335 8.74 -2.43 -7.96
N PRO A 336 8.98 -3.50 -8.73
CA PRO A 336 10.34 -3.90 -9.04
C PRO A 336 10.98 -2.92 -10.02
N GLY A 337 12.31 -2.83 -9.98
CA GLY A 337 13.08 -2.05 -10.95
C GLY A 337 12.91 -2.58 -12.36
N LEU A 338 13.02 -1.66 -13.33
CA LEU A 338 12.87 -1.92 -14.75
C LEU A 338 13.80 -3.06 -15.18
N PRO A 339 13.30 -4.06 -15.94
CA PRO A 339 14.13 -5.18 -16.42
C PRO A 339 15.32 -4.72 -17.26
N GLU A 340 15.13 -3.67 -18.05
CA GLU A 340 16.16 -3.01 -18.86
C GLU A 340 17.02 -1.98 -18.09
N GLY A 341 16.70 -1.72 -16.82
CA GLY A 341 17.35 -0.73 -15.99
C GLY A 341 18.57 -1.26 -15.21
N PRO A 342 19.25 -0.41 -14.44
CA PRO A 342 20.44 -0.80 -13.67
C PRO A 342 20.11 -1.51 -12.34
N ALA A 343 18.83 -1.72 -12.03
CA ALA A 343 18.37 -2.29 -10.77
C ALA A 343 17.21 -3.30 -10.98
N PRO A 344 17.32 -4.25 -11.93
CA PRO A 344 16.23 -5.13 -12.28
C PRO A 344 15.80 -5.98 -11.07
N GLY A 345 14.50 -6.00 -10.78
CA GLY A 345 13.94 -6.80 -9.68
C GLY A 345 14.23 -6.27 -8.27
N LEU A 346 15.07 -5.25 -8.10
CA LEU A 346 15.27 -4.57 -6.81
C LEU A 346 14.08 -3.65 -6.52
N ASP A 347 13.78 -3.43 -5.24
CA ASP A 347 12.88 -2.34 -4.85
C ASP A 347 13.58 -0.96 -4.89
N THR A 348 12.79 0.10 -4.74
CA THR A 348 13.26 1.49 -4.83
C THR A 348 14.36 1.86 -3.85
N TYR A 349 14.39 1.27 -2.64
CA TYR A 349 15.38 1.57 -1.60
C TYR A 349 16.59 0.67 -1.70
N ALA A 350 16.41 -0.59 -2.09
CA ALA A 350 17.51 -1.49 -2.45
C ALA A 350 18.33 -0.90 -3.62
N ALA A 351 17.66 -0.36 -4.64
CA ALA A 351 18.31 0.35 -5.73
C ALA A 351 19.11 1.58 -5.26
N GLN A 352 18.58 2.36 -4.32
CA GLN A 352 19.32 3.47 -3.70
C GLN A 352 20.57 2.98 -2.98
N LEU A 353 20.44 1.97 -2.11
CA LEU A 353 21.55 1.43 -1.31
C LEU A 353 22.64 0.75 -2.15
N ALA A 354 22.27 0.21 -3.32
CA ALA A 354 23.20 -0.35 -4.29
C ALA A 354 23.95 0.73 -5.10
N SER A 355 23.46 1.97 -5.11
CA SER A 355 24.06 3.04 -5.89
C SER A 355 25.38 3.55 -5.28
N PRO A 356 26.32 4.08 -6.09
CA PRO A 356 27.60 4.59 -5.61
C PRO A 356 27.49 5.68 -4.54
N ALA A 357 26.39 6.46 -4.52
CA ALA A 357 26.18 7.52 -3.53
C ALA A 357 26.07 6.99 -2.09
N TYR A 358 25.58 5.75 -1.94
CA TYR A 358 25.40 5.05 -0.67
C TYR A 358 26.55 4.09 -0.35
N ALA A 359 27.58 3.99 -1.18
CA ALA A 359 28.75 3.17 -0.88
C ALA A 359 29.52 3.71 0.35
N PRO A 360 29.99 2.84 1.26
CA PRO A 360 30.89 3.26 2.33
C PRO A 360 32.17 3.83 1.71
N ARG A 361 32.54 5.06 2.06
CA ARG A 361 33.86 5.57 1.71
C ARG A 361 34.88 4.89 2.63
N SER A 362 35.87 4.20 2.05
CA SER A 362 36.99 3.65 2.78
C SER A 362 37.71 4.76 3.56
N ALA A 363 37.99 4.51 4.83
CA ALA A 363 38.82 5.40 5.64
C ALA A 363 40.27 5.28 5.16
N GLY A 364 40.70 6.18 4.28
CA GLY A 364 42.08 6.22 3.79
C GLY A 364 42.41 7.53 3.08
N ASN A 365 43.33 8.29 3.69
CA ASN A 365 44.00 9.52 3.26
C ASN A 365 43.18 10.81 3.10
N GLY A 366 43.28 11.65 4.15
CA GLY A 366 43.39 13.08 3.93
C GLY A 366 44.61 13.36 3.06
N GLY A 367 44.36 13.84 1.85
CA GLY A 367 45.37 14.26 0.89
C GLY A 367 44.68 15.15 -0.14
N ALA A 368 45.19 16.36 -0.29
CA ALA A 368 44.69 17.39 -1.18
C ALA A 368 44.48 16.85 -2.61
N ARG A 369 43.40 17.31 -3.25
CA ARG A 369 43.24 17.16 -4.70
C ARG A 369 44.33 17.98 -5.40
N SER A 370 45.16 17.33 -6.21
CA SER A 370 45.75 17.96 -7.40
C SER A 370 45.30 17.17 -8.63
N ALA A 371 44.93 17.92 -9.66
CA ALA A 371 44.56 17.44 -10.97
C ALA A 371 45.72 16.72 -11.67
N ASP A 372 45.42 15.64 -12.39
CA ASP A 372 45.73 15.46 -13.82
C ASP A 372 45.70 13.98 -14.23
N GLY A 373 45.15 13.76 -15.43
CA GLY A 373 45.82 12.94 -16.45
C GLY A 373 45.75 11.41 -16.37
N ALA A 374 45.12 10.87 -17.42
CA ALA A 374 45.46 9.62 -18.11
C ALA A 374 44.90 8.27 -17.60
N LEU A 375 44.13 7.63 -18.49
CA LEU A 375 43.93 6.19 -18.58
C LEU A 375 45.28 5.47 -18.77
N PRO A 376 45.40 4.20 -18.35
CA PRO A 376 45.61 3.19 -19.40
C PRO A 376 44.96 1.81 -19.14
N GLU A 377 44.54 1.23 -20.28
CA GLU A 377 44.74 -0.13 -20.83
C GLU A 377 44.62 -1.45 -20.04
N ARG A 378 44.26 -2.46 -20.83
CA ARG A 378 43.85 -3.83 -20.51
C ARG A 378 45.02 -4.83 -20.34
N ALA A 379 44.68 -5.91 -19.62
CA ALA A 379 45.02 -7.33 -19.84
C ALA A 379 46.37 -7.89 -19.31
N PRO A 380 46.54 -9.22 -19.11
CA PRO A 380 45.56 -10.33 -18.91
C PRO A 380 45.97 -11.40 -17.84
N ALA A 381 45.08 -12.39 -17.70
CA ALA A 381 45.35 -13.84 -17.54
C ALA A 381 45.63 -14.49 -16.17
N SER A 382 44.84 -15.56 -15.97
CA SER A 382 45.19 -16.90 -15.49
C SER A 382 45.25 -17.17 -13.98
N GLY A 383 44.57 -18.25 -13.60
CA GLY A 383 44.55 -18.83 -12.26
C GLY A 383 43.38 -19.79 -12.09
N SER A 384 43.46 -20.95 -12.75
CA SER A 384 42.56 -22.07 -12.52
C SER A 384 42.93 -22.80 -11.20
N VAL A 385 41.98 -23.63 -10.74
CA VAL A 385 42.17 -24.93 -10.05
C VAL A 385 41.58 -25.05 -8.62
N THR A 386 40.54 -25.90 -8.59
CA THR A 386 40.09 -26.87 -7.56
C THR A 386 39.28 -26.48 -6.33
N THR A 387 38.04 -26.93 -6.41
CA THR A 387 37.29 -27.73 -5.43
C THR A 387 38.12 -28.46 -4.36
N ARG A 388 37.76 -28.29 -3.08
CA ARG A 388 37.85 -29.33 -2.04
C ARG A 388 36.66 -29.25 -1.10
N SER A 389 36.07 -30.43 -0.85
CA SER A 389 35.14 -30.72 0.23
C SER A 389 35.90 -30.96 1.54
N SER A 390 35.28 -30.54 2.66
CA SER A 390 35.52 -31.05 4.02
C SER A 390 34.38 -30.52 4.90
N THR A 391 33.34 -31.31 5.20
CA THR A 391 33.17 -32.15 6.41
C THR A 391 33.24 -31.38 7.74
N GLY A 392 32.11 -31.41 8.46
CA GLY A 392 32.06 -31.48 9.93
C GLY A 392 31.94 -30.16 10.69
N SER A 393 30.70 -29.70 10.93
CA SER A 393 30.40 -28.71 11.96
C SER A 393 29.96 -29.45 13.25
N PRO A 394 30.50 -29.14 14.45
CA PRO A 394 30.11 -29.78 15.69
C PRO A 394 29.26 -28.82 16.54
N PHE A 395 27.94 -28.77 16.33
CA PHE A 395 27.02 -28.20 17.32
C PHE A 395 25.70 -28.99 17.32
N PRO A 396 25.08 -29.18 18.48
CA PRO A 396 24.05 -30.19 18.69
C PRO A 396 22.73 -29.80 18.02
N GLU A 397 22.03 -30.79 17.47
CA GLU A 397 20.62 -30.65 17.12
C GLU A 397 19.79 -30.25 18.35
N PRO A 398 18.84 -29.31 18.22
CA PRO A 398 17.70 -29.27 19.11
C PRO A 398 16.62 -30.21 18.58
N LEU A 399 16.54 -31.40 19.19
CA LEU A 399 15.33 -32.20 19.25
C LEU A 399 14.24 -31.39 19.98
N VAL A 400 13.24 -30.91 19.23
CA VAL A 400 11.78 -31.12 19.35
C VAL A 400 11.11 -30.14 18.39
N SER A 401 10.45 -30.68 17.36
CA SER A 401 9.72 -29.94 16.32
C SER A 401 8.56 -29.12 16.93
N PRO A 402 8.43 -27.81 16.63
CA PRO A 402 7.13 -27.15 16.70
C PRO A 402 6.18 -27.91 15.76
N ALA A 403 4.91 -28.09 16.13
CA ALA A 403 3.95 -28.86 15.32
C ALA A 403 3.99 -28.39 13.86
N SER A 404 4.52 -29.23 12.97
CA SER A 404 4.70 -28.88 11.56
C SER A 404 3.32 -28.71 10.93
N ILE A 405 3.05 -27.58 10.29
CA ILE A 405 1.86 -27.40 9.45
C ILE A 405 1.78 -28.52 8.39
N PRO A 406 0.59 -28.89 7.88
CA PRO A 406 0.48 -29.76 6.71
C PRO A 406 1.28 -29.19 5.52
N ASP A 407 1.78 -30.07 4.64
CA ASP A 407 2.47 -29.60 3.43
C ASP A 407 1.46 -29.09 2.42
N MET A 408 1.28 -27.78 2.40
CA MET A 408 0.28 -27.17 1.54
C MET A 408 0.68 -27.24 0.06
N ASN A 409 1.95 -27.52 -0.27
CA ASN A 409 2.37 -27.77 -1.65
C ASN A 409 1.85 -29.11 -2.16
N GLU A 410 1.61 -30.09 -1.28
CA GLU A 410 0.99 -31.37 -1.64
C GLU A 410 -0.54 -31.28 -1.63
N VAL A 411 -1.11 -30.45 -0.74
CA VAL A 411 -2.57 -30.28 -0.61
C VAL A 411 -3.16 -29.50 -1.80
N VAL A 412 -2.52 -28.40 -2.21
CA VAL A 412 -3.03 -27.55 -3.30
C VAL A 412 -2.92 -28.29 -4.63
N GLY A 413 -4.04 -28.36 -5.36
CA GLY A 413 -4.22 -29.11 -6.60
C GLY A 413 -4.75 -30.53 -6.39
N SER A 414 -4.48 -31.15 -5.23
CA SER A 414 -4.94 -32.50 -4.92
C SER A 414 -6.29 -32.50 -4.17
N HIS A 415 -6.51 -31.54 -3.27
CA HIS A 415 -7.73 -31.44 -2.46
C HIS A 415 -8.69 -30.36 -2.98
N ASP A 416 -9.98 -30.55 -2.71
CA ASP A 416 -10.89 -29.40 -2.61
C ASP A 416 -10.56 -28.63 -1.32
N LEU A 417 -10.72 -27.30 -1.35
CA LEU A 417 -10.40 -26.42 -0.23
C LEU A 417 -11.68 -25.79 0.30
N LEU A 418 -11.91 -25.90 1.61
CA LEU A 418 -13.02 -25.26 2.30
C LEU A 418 -12.48 -24.29 3.33
N LEU A 419 -12.86 -23.02 3.26
CA LEU A 419 -12.58 -22.02 4.30
C LEU A 419 -13.90 -21.51 4.88
N VAL A 420 -14.19 -21.88 6.12
CA VAL A 420 -15.36 -21.45 6.88
C VAL A 420 -14.94 -20.42 7.91
N THR A 421 -15.56 -19.24 7.86
CA THR A 421 -15.45 -18.22 8.90
C THR A 421 -16.73 -18.17 9.71
N LEU A 422 -16.62 -18.47 11.00
CA LEU A 422 -17.67 -18.37 12.01
C LEU A 422 -17.70 -16.92 12.52
N ASP A 423 -18.33 -16.03 11.75
CA ASP A 423 -18.43 -14.59 12.01
C ASP A 423 -19.55 -14.36 13.03
N THR A 424 -19.31 -14.13 14.32
CA THR A 424 -18.19 -13.50 15.05
C THR A 424 -17.82 -14.30 16.31
N LEU A 425 -17.48 -15.57 16.14
CA LEU A 425 -17.37 -16.54 17.22
C LEU A 425 -16.20 -16.25 18.18
N ARG A 426 -16.50 -16.23 19.48
CA ARG A 426 -15.49 -16.14 20.54
C ARG A 426 -14.89 -17.51 20.84
N HIS A 427 -13.59 -17.52 21.16
CA HIS A 427 -12.88 -18.75 21.52
C HIS A 427 -13.45 -19.42 22.77
N ASP A 428 -13.75 -18.65 23.82
CA ASP A 428 -14.24 -19.17 25.11
C ASP A 428 -15.58 -19.90 24.94
N VAL A 429 -16.53 -19.31 24.22
CA VAL A 429 -17.82 -19.94 23.92
C VAL A 429 -17.64 -21.24 23.13
N ALA A 430 -16.77 -21.23 22.11
CA ALA A 430 -16.50 -22.42 21.29
C ALA A 430 -15.87 -23.57 22.11
N ALA A 431 -14.91 -23.24 22.97
CA ALA A 431 -14.22 -24.20 23.83
C ALA A 431 -15.17 -24.78 24.90
N GLU A 432 -16.01 -23.95 25.52
CA GLU A 432 -16.99 -24.38 26.52
C GLU A 432 -18.04 -25.33 25.94
N LEU A 433 -18.62 -24.99 24.78
CA LEU A 433 -19.63 -25.85 24.15
C LEU A 433 -19.02 -27.18 23.67
N LEU A 434 -17.78 -27.18 23.18
CA LEU A 434 -17.07 -28.41 22.83
C LEU A 434 -16.84 -29.27 24.07
N ALA A 435 -16.32 -28.69 25.16
CA ALA A 435 -16.08 -29.40 26.42
C ALA A 435 -17.37 -29.95 27.05
N ALA A 436 -18.49 -29.24 26.87
CA ALA A 436 -19.81 -29.67 27.32
C ALA A 436 -20.46 -30.74 26.40
N GLY A 437 -19.80 -31.15 25.31
CA GLY A 437 -20.35 -32.13 24.36
C GLY A 437 -21.53 -31.61 23.53
N ARG A 438 -21.69 -30.29 23.42
CA ARG A 438 -22.82 -29.63 22.74
C ARG A 438 -22.56 -29.36 21.26
N LEU A 439 -21.38 -29.70 20.75
CA LEU A 439 -20.99 -29.55 19.34
C LEU A 439 -20.70 -30.93 18.70
N PRO A 440 -21.68 -31.85 18.64
CA PRO A 440 -21.45 -33.23 18.22
C PRO A 440 -20.96 -33.40 16.78
N ASN A 441 -21.21 -32.45 15.87
CA ASN A 441 -20.75 -32.58 14.48
C ASN A 441 -19.34 -32.01 14.27
N LEU A 442 -19.02 -30.87 14.89
CA LEU A 442 -17.66 -30.32 14.91
C LEU A 442 -16.72 -31.25 15.68
N ALA A 443 -17.15 -31.81 16.80
CA ALA A 443 -16.34 -32.73 17.61
C ALA A 443 -15.84 -33.97 16.82
N LYS A 444 -16.55 -34.39 15.77
CA LYS A 444 -16.15 -35.52 14.92
C LYS A 444 -14.94 -35.22 14.02
N VAL A 445 -14.71 -33.95 13.70
CA VAL A 445 -13.71 -33.51 12.72
C VAL A 445 -12.60 -32.67 13.32
N LEU A 446 -12.84 -32.05 14.49
CA LEU A 446 -11.82 -31.31 15.20
C LEU A 446 -10.68 -32.23 15.63
N PRO A 447 -9.43 -31.73 15.66
CA PRO A 447 -8.31 -32.46 16.23
C PRO A 447 -8.60 -32.89 17.68
N PRO A 448 -7.94 -33.93 18.21
CA PRO A 448 -8.10 -34.36 19.61
C PRO A 448 -7.83 -33.26 20.64
N SER A 449 -7.02 -32.26 20.30
CA SER A 449 -6.76 -31.06 21.10
C SER A 449 -7.91 -30.05 21.13
N GLY A 450 -8.97 -30.28 20.35
CA GLY A 450 -10.09 -29.36 20.18
C GLY A 450 -9.73 -28.13 19.36
N TRP A 451 -10.36 -27.00 19.71
CA TRP A 451 -10.08 -25.70 19.10
C TRP A 451 -8.69 -25.19 19.48
N GLU A 452 -7.95 -24.70 18.49
CA GLU A 452 -6.73 -23.95 18.75
C GLU A 452 -7.06 -22.49 19.09
N ARG A 453 -6.47 -22.00 20.18
CA ARG A 453 -6.55 -20.60 20.57
C ARG A 453 -5.67 -19.74 19.69
N ARG A 454 -6.26 -18.82 18.94
CA ARG A 454 -5.54 -17.93 18.01
C ARG A 454 -5.93 -16.47 18.16
N HIS A 455 -5.04 -15.57 17.75
CA HIS A 455 -5.33 -14.14 17.62
C HIS A 455 -5.79 -13.82 16.20
N SER A 456 -6.92 -13.13 16.12
CA SER A 456 -7.47 -12.60 14.87
C SER A 456 -6.51 -11.60 14.21
N PRO A 457 -6.44 -11.55 12.88
CA PRO A 457 -5.70 -10.51 12.17
C PRO A 457 -6.41 -9.14 12.11
N GLY A 458 -7.65 -9.02 12.61
CA GLY A 458 -8.36 -7.74 12.66
C GLY A 458 -9.63 -7.78 13.53
N SER A 459 -10.00 -6.67 14.14
CA SER A 459 -11.09 -6.63 15.14
C SER A 459 -12.51 -6.56 14.58
N PHE A 460 -12.70 -6.70 13.26
CA PHE A 460 -14.00 -6.73 12.60
C PHE A 460 -13.92 -7.34 11.19
N THR A 461 -15.07 -7.75 10.64
CA THR A 461 -15.18 -8.54 9.41
C THR A 461 -14.28 -8.06 8.27
N TYR A 462 -14.38 -6.78 7.86
CA TYR A 462 -13.66 -6.33 6.65
C TYR A 462 -12.13 -6.44 6.80
N ALA A 463 -11.59 -5.94 7.92
CA ALA A 463 -10.16 -5.97 8.15
C ALA A 463 -9.64 -7.41 8.32
N ALA A 464 -10.36 -8.24 9.08
CA ALA A 464 -9.99 -9.63 9.29
C ALA A 464 -9.98 -10.42 7.97
N HIS A 465 -11.00 -10.25 7.12
CA HIS A 465 -11.11 -10.99 5.86
C HIS A 465 -10.13 -10.51 4.79
N GLN A 466 -9.76 -9.24 4.74
CA GLN A 466 -8.66 -8.78 3.86
C GLN A 466 -7.35 -9.53 4.20
N ALA A 467 -7.05 -9.69 5.49
CA ALA A 467 -5.87 -10.40 5.94
C ALA A 467 -5.97 -11.92 5.68
N ILE A 468 -7.09 -12.55 6.07
CA ILE A 468 -7.36 -13.98 5.85
C ILE A 468 -7.24 -14.34 4.37
N LEU A 469 -7.87 -13.56 3.49
CA LEU A 469 -7.84 -13.79 2.05
C LEU A 469 -6.49 -13.42 1.42
N ALA A 470 -5.60 -12.71 2.12
CA ALA A 470 -4.19 -12.54 1.72
C ALA A 470 -3.27 -13.65 2.27
N GLY A 471 -3.81 -14.65 2.98
CA GLY A 471 -3.06 -15.76 3.58
C GLY A 471 -2.65 -15.54 5.04
N PHE A 472 -3.09 -14.46 5.69
CA PHE A 472 -2.89 -14.22 7.12
C PHE A 472 -4.10 -14.75 7.90
N LEU A 473 -4.17 -16.08 8.05
CA LEU A 473 -5.11 -16.74 8.95
C LEU A 473 -4.90 -16.28 10.41
N PRO A 474 -5.88 -16.49 11.32
CA PRO A 474 -5.64 -16.28 12.75
C PRO A 474 -4.33 -16.92 13.19
N THR A 475 -3.54 -16.18 13.96
CA THR A 475 -2.17 -16.55 14.36
C THR A 475 -2.22 -17.31 15.69
N PRO A 476 -1.48 -18.41 15.87
CA PRO A 476 -1.40 -19.10 17.17
C PRO A 476 -1.16 -18.11 18.31
N ALA A 477 -1.95 -18.21 19.38
CA ALA A 477 -1.86 -17.26 20.50
C ALA A 477 -0.64 -17.49 21.41
N SER A 478 0.17 -18.52 21.14
CA SER A 478 1.42 -18.80 21.84
C SER A 478 2.52 -17.80 21.45
N PRO A 479 3.37 -17.38 22.41
CA PRO A 479 4.48 -16.46 22.15
C PRO A 479 5.62 -17.07 21.32
N ASP A 480 5.64 -18.40 21.13
CA ASP A 480 6.74 -19.17 20.55
C ASP A 480 6.85 -19.08 19.01
N GLY A 481 6.55 -17.91 18.45
CA GLY A 481 6.70 -17.66 17.01
C GLY A 481 8.17 -17.62 16.56
N PRO A 482 8.42 -17.53 15.25
CA PRO A 482 7.45 -17.30 14.17
C PRO A 482 6.61 -18.53 13.84
N HIS A 483 5.33 -18.31 13.52
CA HIS A 483 4.37 -19.38 13.20
C HIS A 483 4.24 -19.54 11.68
N PRO A 484 4.61 -20.69 11.09
CA PRO A 484 4.43 -20.93 9.66
C PRO A 484 2.97 -20.83 9.22
N ARG A 485 2.73 -20.22 8.06
CA ARG A 485 1.39 -20.06 7.48
C ARG A 485 1.06 -21.17 6.49
N LEU A 486 -0.22 -21.54 6.37
CA LEU A 486 -0.68 -22.50 5.35
C LEU A 486 -0.49 -21.94 3.94
N PHE A 487 -0.87 -20.67 3.76
CA PHE A 487 -0.78 -19.97 2.49
C PHE A 487 -0.02 -18.66 2.67
N ALA A 488 0.71 -18.22 1.64
CA ALA A 488 1.33 -16.91 1.65
C ALA A 488 1.36 -16.31 0.23
N ALA A 489 0.84 -15.10 0.09
CA ALA A 489 1.15 -14.29 -1.07
C ALA A 489 2.66 -14.03 -1.13
N ARG A 490 3.25 -14.03 -2.32
CA ARG A 490 4.67 -13.74 -2.54
C ARG A 490 4.93 -12.26 -2.28
N PHE A 491 5.55 -11.95 -1.16
CA PHE A 491 6.10 -10.62 -0.87
C PHE A 491 7.42 -10.76 -0.11
N ALA A 492 8.36 -9.84 -0.33
CA ALA A 492 9.65 -9.86 0.34
C ALA A 492 9.50 -9.55 1.85
N GLY A 493 10.18 -10.30 2.72
CA GLY A 493 10.18 -10.09 4.17
C GLY A 493 9.17 -10.93 4.97
N SER A 494 8.55 -11.94 4.38
CA SER A 494 7.70 -12.89 5.13
C SER A 494 8.56 -13.84 5.97
N GLU A 495 8.65 -13.59 7.28
CA GLU A 495 9.35 -14.46 8.26
C GLU A 495 8.54 -15.72 8.63
N THR A 496 7.28 -15.78 8.21
CA THR A 496 6.33 -16.86 8.54
C THR A 496 6.01 -17.77 7.35
N THR A 497 6.79 -17.66 6.27
CA THR A 497 6.70 -18.57 5.12
C THR A 497 7.73 -19.69 5.28
N GLY A 498 7.25 -20.92 5.44
CA GLY A 498 8.08 -22.12 5.55
C GLY A 498 8.11 -22.95 4.26
N SER A 499 8.93 -24.01 4.21
CA SER A 499 9.00 -24.93 3.07
C SER A 499 7.68 -25.63 2.76
N ARG A 500 6.81 -25.80 3.77
CA ARG A 500 5.48 -26.43 3.70
C ARG A 500 4.34 -25.43 3.45
N THR A 501 4.65 -24.14 3.33
CA THR A 501 3.68 -23.09 2.99
C THR A 501 3.47 -23.07 1.48
N TRP A 502 2.21 -23.06 1.03
CA TRP A 502 1.93 -22.85 -0.39
C TRP A 502 2.02 -21.36 -0.71
N VAL A 503 3.01 -20.99 -1.53
CA VAL A 503 3.28 -19.61 -1.90
C VAL A 503 2.69 -19.30 -3.27
N PHE A 504 1.86 -18.26 -3.34
CA PHE A 504 1.21 -17.83 -4.58
C PHE A 504 1.64 -16.42 -5.00
N ASP A 505 1.75 -16.18 -6.30
CA ASP A 505 2.13 -14.87 -6.86
C ASP A 505 0.89 -14.13 -7.38
N ALA A 506 0.03 -13.74 -6.45
CA ALA A 506 -1.24 -13.06 -6.70
C ALA A 506 -1.58 -12.13 -5.52
N PRO A 507 -2.43 -11.10 -5.72
CA PRO A 507 -2.78 -10.15 -4.65
C PRO A 507 -3.55 -10.78 -3.49
N ASP A 508 -4.23 -11.91 -3.73
CA ASP A 508 -5.07 -12.61 -2.77
C ASP A 508 -5.15 -14.12 -3.09
N LEU A 509 -5.54 -14.90 -2.09
CA LEU A 509 -5.65 -16.35 -2.12
C LEU A 509 -6.68 -16.84 -3.15
N PRO A 510 -7.90 -16.27 -3.28
CA PRO A 510 -8.81 -16.61 -4.36
C PRO A 510 -8.18 -16.47 -5.76
N THR A 511 -7.48 -15.37 -6.02
CA THR A 511 -6.80 -15.15 -7.31
C THR A 511 -5.67 -16.14 -7.51
N GLY A 512 -4.87 -16.40 -6.48
CA GLY A 512 -3.79 -17.40 -6.51
C GLY A 512 -4.31 -18.81 -6.81
N LEU A 513 -5.35 -19.25 -6.10
CA LEU A 513 -5.97 -20.57 -6.30
C LEU A 513 -6.64 -20.68 -7.68
N ALA A 514 -7.27 -19.62 -8.17
CA ALA A 514 -7.78 -19.58 -9.54
C ALA A 514 -6.66 -19.80 -10.56
N GLY A 515 -5.48 -19.17 -10.36
CA GLY A 515 -4.27 -19.42 -11.15
C GLY A 515 -3.75 -20.86 -11.05
N ALA A 516 -3.98 -21.54 -9.92
CA ALA A 516 -3.68 -22.96 -9.71
C ALA A 516 -4.77 -23.92 -10.22
N GLY A 517 -5.77 -23.42 -10.96
CA GLY A 517 -6.82 -24.23 -11.61
C GLY A 517 -8.11 -24.40 -10.79
N TYR A 518 -8.19 -23.83 -9.58
CA TYR A 518 -9.40 -23.93 -8.77
C TYR A 518 -10.57 -23.15 -9.38
N ARG A 519 -11.81 -23.63 -9.17
CA ARG A 519 -13.01 -22.76 -9.20
C ARG A 519 -13.08 -22.08 -7.84
N THR A 520 -13.14 -20.75 -7.79
CA THR A 520 -13.21 -20.02 -6.52
C THR A 520 -14.60 -19.44 -6.29
N VAL A 521 -15.26 -19.90 -5.23
CA VAL A 521 -16.65 -19.56 -4.91
C VAL A 521 -16.74 -18.96 -3.51
N CYS A 522 -17.47 -17.86 -3.38
CA CYS A 522 -17.80 -17.22 -2.11
C CYS A 522 -19.29 -17.32 -1.80
N ILE A 523 -19.65 -17.78 -0.60
CA ILE A 523 -21.00 -17.72 -0.05
C ILE A 523 -20.99 -16.72 1.10
N GLY A 524 -21.62 -15.56 0.85
CA GLY A 524 -21.63 -14.42 1.77
C GLY A 524 -22.72 -14.48 2.81
N GLY A 525 -22.44 -14.02 4.03
CA GLY A 525 -23.41 -13.95 5.13
C GLY A 525 -23.66 -12.55 5.69
N VAL A 526 -22.61 -11.76 5.90
CA VAL A 526 -22.71 -10.44 6.56
C VAL A 526 -22.60 -9.25 5.60
N GLY A 527 -22.71 -8.02 6.11
CA GLY A 527 -22.80 -6.79 5.30
C GLY A 527 -21.64 -6.55 4.32
N PHE A 528 -20.45 -7.09 4.60
CA PHE A 528 -19.29 -6.98 3.71
C PHE A 528 -19.28 -8.01 2.57
N PHE A 529 -20.22 -8.95 2.58
CA PHE A 529 -20.40 -9.98 1.57
C PHE A 529 -21.78 -9.96 0.89
N ASN A 530 -22.61 -8.96 1.20
CA ASN A 530 -24.01 -8.95 0.77
C ASN A 530 -24.24 -8.46 -0.67
N LYS A 531 -23.23 -7.90 -1.34
CA LYS A 531 -23.31 -7.37 -2.72
C LYS A 531 -24.36 -6.26 -2.94
N GLN A 532 -24.96 -5.72 -1.88
CA GLN A 532 -26.04 -4.71 -1.99
C GLN A 532 -25.49 -3.29 -2.24
N GLY A 533 -24.22 -3.04 -1.93
CA GLY A 533 -23.55 -1.77 -2.18
C GLY A 533 -22.09 -1.95 -2.57
N PRO A 534 -21.39 -0.88 -3.00
CA PRO A 534 -20.00 -0.97 -3.48
C PRO A 534 -19.06 -1.62 -2.46
N LEU A 535 -19.20 -1.29 -1.18
CA LEU A 535 -18.39 -1.87 -0.10
C LEU A 535 -18.68 -3.37 0.10
N GLY A 536 -19.96 -3.76 0.10
CA GLY A 536 -20.40 -5.15 0.26
C GLY A 536 -20.08 -6.06 -0.94
N SER A 537 -19.53 -5.48 -2.02
CA SER A 537 -19.07 -6.19 -3.23
C SER A 537 -17.55 -6.34 -3.29
N VAL A 538 -16.78 -5.72 -2.38
CA VAL A 538 -15.31 -5.76 -2.43
C VAL A 538 -14.78 -7.16 -2.17
N LEU A 539 -15.15 -7.80 -1.04
CA LEU A 539 -14.65 -9.14 -0.70
C LEU A 539 -15.24 -10.22 -1.62
N PRO A 540 -16.56 -10.23 -1.94
CA PRO A 540 -17.10 -11.15 -2.93
C PRO A 540 -16.47 -11.01 -4.33
N GLY A 541 -16.02 -9.80 -4.68
CA GLY A 541 -15.41 -9.50 -5.97
C GLY A 541 -14.02 -10.10 -6.17
N LEU A 542 -13.40 -10.67 -5.12
CA LEU A 542 -12.13 -11.40 -5.23
C LEU A 542 -12.31 -12.81 -5.81
N PHE A 543 -13.53 -13.34 -5.80
CA PHE A 543 -13.84 -14.70 -6.24
C PHE A 543 -14.37 -14.72 -7.68
N GLN A 544 -14.17 -15.84 -8.39
CA GLN A 544 -14.75 -16.04 -9.72
C GLN A 544 -16.28 -16.04 -9.67
N GLU A 545 -16.84 -16.52 -8.55
CA GLU A 545 -18.27 -16.65 -8.32
C GLU A 545 -18.62 -16.27 -6.88
N SER A 546 -19.73 -15.57 -6.69
CA SER A 546 -20.21 -15.22 -5.36
C SER A 546 -21.73 -15.22 -5.25
N HIS A 547 -22.23 -15.82 -4.16
CA HIS A 547 -23.65 -15.96 -3.87
C HIS A 547 -24.02 -15.16 -2.62
N TRP A 548 -25.12 -14.42 -2.74
CA TRP A 548 -25.80 -13.79 -1.62
C TRP A 548 -27.30 -13.68 -1.92
N ALA A 549 -28.14 -13.90 -0.91
CA ALA A 549 -29.58 -13.63 -0.91
C ALA A 549 -30.01 -13.27 0.53
N PRO A 550 -31.16 -12.60 0.73
CA PRO A 550 -31.63 -12.22 2.07
C PRO A 550 -31.69 -13.39 3.07
N GLU A 551 -32.04 -14.58 2.60
CA GLU A 551 -32.16 -15.81 3.42
C GLU A 551 -30.80 -16.29 3.91
N LEU A 552 -29.69 -15.90 3.27
CA LEU A 552 -28.31 -16.19 3.69
C LEU A 552 -27.78 -15.17 4.70
N GLY A 553 -28.50 -14.06 4.87
CA GLY A 553 -28.09 -12.91 5.65
C GLY A 553 -28.35 -13.04 7.15
N VAL A 554 -27.71 -12.16 7.91
CA VAL A 554 -27.81 -12.08 9.38
C VAL A 554 -29.25 -12.06 9.92
N PRO A 555 -30.23 -11.34 9.33
CA PRO A 555 -31.59 -11.31 9.88
C PRO A 555 -32.37 -12.63 9.74
N SER A 556 -31.84 -13.63 9.03
CA SER A 556 -32.51 -14.89 8.73
C SER A 556 -32.21 -15.94 9.81
N PRO A 557 -33.24 -16.48 10.51
CA PRO A 557 -33.08 -17.55 11.49
C PRO A 557 -32.59 -18.87 10.89
N THR A 558 -32.73 -19.04 9.57
CA THR A 558 -32.31 -20.22 8.81
C THR A 558 -31.10 -19.93 7.92
N SER A 559 -30.30 -18.91 8.28
CA SER A 559 -29.23 -18.39 7.44
C SER A 559 -28.19 -19.43 7.07
N PHE A 560 -27.64 -20.12 8.07
CA PHE A 560 -26.60 -21.11 7.82
C PHE A 560 -27.13 -22.33 7.06
N GLU A 561 -28.32 -22.82 7.37
CA GLU A 561 -28.94 -23.90 6.59
C GLU A 561 -29.08 -23.52 5.11
N SER A 562 -29.48 -22.29 4.84
CA SER A 562 -29.62 -21.77 3.48
C SER A 562 -28.26 -21.62 2.79
N GLN A 563 -27.22 -21.20 3.53
CA GLN A 563 -25.84 -21.15 3.03
C GLN A 563 -25.31 -22.55 2.69
N VAL A 564 -25.62 -23.55 3.52
CA VAL A 564 -25.28 -24.97 3.27
C VAL A 564 -25.99 -25.49 2.02
N ALA A 565 -27.27 -25.16 1.80
CA ALA A 565 -27.98 -25.55 0.58
C ALA A 565 -27.34 -24.97 -0.69
N VAL A 566 -26.81 -23.74 -0.62
CA VAL A 566 -26.01 -23.16 -1.71
C VAL A 566 -24.71 -23.93 -1.91
N ALA A 567 -24.00 -24.27 -0.83
CA ALA A 567 -22.75 -25.04 -0.91
C ALA A 567 -22.97 -26.45 -1.50
N GLU A 568 -24.04 -27.14 -1.11
CA GLU A 568 -24.45 -28.44 -1.68
C GLU A 568 -24.66 -28.33 -3.19
N ARG A 569 -25.36 -27.30 -3.66
CA ARG A 569 -25.56 -27.04 -5.09
C ARG A 569 -24.23 -26.76 -5.81
N VAL A 570 -23.40 -25.88 -5.27
CA VAL A 570 -22.09 -25.55 -5.86
C VAL A 570 -21.19 -26.78 -5.97
N ALA A 571 -21.17 -27.62 -4.93
CA ALA A 571 -20.41 -28.86 -4.93
C ALA A 571 -20.95 -29.89 -5.94
N ALA A 572 -22.28 -30.01 -6.07
CA ALA A 572 -22.91 -30.91 -7.04
C ALA A 572 -22.66 -30.48 -8.49
N GLU A 573 -22.62 -29.17 -8.76
CA GLU A 573 -22.32 -28.61 -10.09
C GLU A 573 -20.83 -28.64 -10.45
N GLN A 574 -19.96 -29.05 -9.51
CA GLN A 574 -18.51 -28.98 -9.70
C GLN A 574 -18.00 -30.04 -10.70
N PRO A 575 -17.26 -29.64 -11.75
CA PRO A 575 -16.72 -30.60 -12.71
C PRO A 575 -15.74 -31.62 -12.08
N PRO A 576 -15.82 -32.92 -12.40
CA PRO A 576 -14.98 -33.97 -11.80
C PRO A 576 -13.47 -33.70 -11.83
N GLY A 577 -12.96 -33.11 -12.91
CA GLY A 577 -11.53 -32.84 -13.10
C GLY A 577 -11.00 -31.54 -12.49
N ARG A 578 -11.86 -30.67 -11.94
CA ARG A 578 -11.45 -29.34 -11.44
C ARG A 578 -11.58 -29.24 -9.92
N PRO A 579 -10.55 -28.79 -9.19
CA PRO A 579 -10.67 -28.60 -7.75
C PRO A 579 -11.51 -27.34 -7.43
N LEU A 580 -12.17 -27.36 -6.28
CA LEU A 580 -13.04 -26.30 -5.77
C LEU A 580 -12.40 -25.64 -4.56
N PHE A 581 -12.38 -24.31 -4.55
CA PHE A 581 -12.14 -23.52 -3.34
C PHE A 581 -13.44 -22.83 -2.98
N LEU A 582 -14.06 -23.26 -1.89
CA LEU A 582 -15.29 -22.68 -1.37
C LEU A 582 -14.99 -21.93 -0.08
N PHE A 583 -15.27 -20.63 -0.12
CA PHE A 583 -15.28 -19.77 1.06
C PHE A 583 -16.71 -19.56 1.52
N LEU A 584 -16.97 -19.73 2.82
CA LEU A 584 -18.28 -19.51 3.44
C LEU A 584 -18.13 -18.65 4.69
N ASN A 585 -18.79 -17.49 4.69
CA ASN A 585 -18.89 -16.59 5.84
C ASN A 585 -20.22 -16.82 6.55
N VAL A 586 -20.19 -17.51 7.70
CA VAL A 586 -21.39 -17.91 8.45
C VAL A 586 -21.99 -16.69 9.13
N SER A 587 -23.23 -16.35 8.79
CA SER A 587 -23.92 -15.17 9.33
C SER A 587 -24.63 -15.39 10.65
N ALA A 588 -24.96 -16.63 11.00
CA ALA A 588 -25.84 -16.97 12.12
C ALA A 588 -25.34 -16.48 13.49
N LEU A 589 -24.02 -16.35 13.67
CA LEU A 589 -23.45 -15.86 14.93
C LEU A 589 -23.37 -14.33 14.98
N HIS A 590 -23.41 -13.64 13.85
CA HIS A 590 -23.41 -12.18 13.81
C HIS A 590 -24.77 -11.65 14.31
N GLN A 591 -24.74 -10.52 15.00
CA GLN A 591 -25.92 -9.85 15.55
C GLN A 591 -26.87 -9.36 14.43
N PRO A 592 -28.21 -9.57 14.53
CA PRO A 592 -28.93 -10.25 15.61
C PRO A 592 -28.80 -11.78 15.61
N ASN A 593 -28.62 -12.38 16.80
CA ASN A 593 -28.59 -13.82 17.02
C ASN A 593 -29.50 -14.31 18.16
N TRP A 594 -30.23 -13.41 18.83
CA TRP A 594 -31.17 -13.71 19.93
C TRP A 594 -32.18 -14.80 19.60
N PHE A 595 -32.66 -14.87 18.35
CA PHE A 595 -33.68 -15.84 17.93
C PHE A 595 -33.19 -17.29 17.88
N HIS A 596 -31.89 -17.55 18.04
CA HIS A 596 -31.37 -18.91 18.17
C HIS A 596 -31.56 -19.49 19.58
N LEU A 597 -31.76 -18.65 20.60
CA LEU A 597 -32.05 -19.11 21.96
C LEU A 597 -33.56 -19.36 22.12
N PRO A 598 -34.01 -20.59 22.45
CA PRO A 598 -35.42 -20.86 22.64
C PRO A 598 -36.04 -19.96 23.71
N GLY A 599 -37.13 -19.26 23.35
CA GLY A 599 -37.86 -18.37 24.25
C GLY A 599 -37.33 -16.94 24.31
N ALA A 600 -36.17 -16.63 23.72
CA ALA A 600 -35.67 -15.26 23.63
C ALA A 600 -36.44 -14.46 22.56
N THR A 601 -36.53 -13.15 22.80
CA THR A 601 -37.21 -12.18 21.95
C THR A 601 -36.24 -11.07 21.55
N ARG A 602 -36.65 -10.26 20.56
CA ARG A 602 -35.88 -9.07 20.17
C ARG A 602 -35.62 -8.10 21.32
N ALA A 603 -36.50 -8.06 22.33
CA ALA A 603 -36.35 -7.17 23.48
C ALA A 603 -35.24 -7.62 24.44
N ASP A 604 -34.96 -8.93 24.49
CA ASP A 604 -33.87 -9.48 25.31
C ASP A 604 -32.49 -9.13 24.73
N GLY A 605 -32.43 -8.90 23.41
CA GLY A 605 -31.20 -8.57 22.70
C GLY A 605 -30.25 -9.76 22.59
N ASP A 606 -29.08 -9.52 21.98
CA ASP A 606 -28.05 -10.56 21.86
C ASP A 606 -27.20 -10.60 23.13
N SER A 607 -26.88 -11.80 23.58
CA SER A 607 -26.05 -12.08 24.74
C SER A 607 -25.03 -13.19 24.43
N ARG A 608 -24.21 -13.52 25.42
CA ARG A 608 -23.29 -14.67 25.33
C ARG A 608 -24.06 -15.99 25.18
N GLU A 609 -25.23 -16.11 25.82
CA GLU A 609 -26.10 -17.29 25.75
C GLU A 609 -26.73 -17.44 24.36
N THR A 610 -27.18 -16.35 23.75
CA THR A 610 -27.73 -16.41 22.38
C THR A 610 -26.64 -16.69 21.35
N HIS A 611 -25.42 -16.19 21.59
CA HIS A 611 -24.23 -16.52 20.80
C HIS A 611 -23.89 -18.01 20.87
N ALA A 612 -23.99 -18.62 22.05
CA ALA A 612 -23.78 -20.05 22.24
C ALA A 612 -24.84 -20.89 21.53
N ALA A 613 -26.12 -20.51 21.65
CA ALA A 613 -27.22 -21.17 20.96
C ALA A 613 -27.10 -21.08 19.42
N ALA A 614 -26.60 -19.95 18.90
CA ALA A 614 -26.30 -19.79 17.47
C ALA A 614 -25.20 -20.75 17.00
N LEU A 615 -24.17 -21.02 17.82
CA LEU A 615 -23.14 -22.00 17.46
C LEU A 615 -23.69 -23.44 17.45
N GLU A 616 -24.57 -23.80 18.37
CA GLU A 616 -25.25 -25.11 18.33
C GLU A 616 -26.14 -25.26 17.10
N TYR A 617 -26.84 -24.19 16.70
CA TYR A 617 -27.57 -24.15 15.44
C TYR A 617 -26.64 -24.39 14.23
N VAL A 618 -25.48 -23.75 14.21
CA VAL A 618 -24.47 -23.98 13.15
C VAL A 618 -23.98 -25.44 13.18
N ASP A 619 -23.67 -25.98 14.34
CA ASP A 619 -23.22 -27.38 14.49
C ASP A 619 -24.26 -28.39 13.97
N ALA A 620 -25.55 -28.13 14.19
CA ALA A 620 -26.63 -29.00 13.71
C ALA A 620 -26.63 -29.17 12.18
N HIS A 621 -26.11 -28.19 11.42
CA HIS A 621 -26.10 -28.21 9.96
C HIS A 621 -24.71 -28.41 9.33
N VAL A 622 -23.61 -28.18 10.07
CA VAL A 622 -22.25 -28.18 9.49
C VAL A 622 -21.85 -29.54 8.89
N GLY A 623 -22.39 -30.64 9.41
CA GLY A 623 -22.14 -31.98 8.86
C GLY A 623 -22.54 -32.12 7.38
N ARG A 624 -23.62 -31.44 6.97
CA ARG A 624 -24.06 -31.40 5.56
C ARG A 624 -23.04 -30.69 4.66
N LEU A 625 -22.48 -29.56 5.14
CA LEU A 625 -21.44 -28.82 4.42
C LEU A 625 -20.20 -29.68 4.21
N PHE A 626 -19.73 -30.36 5.26
CA PHE A 626 -18.58 -31.26 5.16
C PHE A 626 -18.83 -32.41 4.20
N ALA A 627 -20.00 -33.06 4.29
CA ALA A 627 -20.36 -34.14 3.38
C ALA A 627 -20.41 -33.68 1.91
N ALA A 628 -20.94 -32.49 1.63
CA ALA A 628 -20.96 -31.92 0.29
C ALA A 628 -19.54 -31.68 -0.25
N MET A 629 -18.67 -31.10 0.56
CA MET A 629 -17.29 -30.76 0.15
C MET A 629 -16.38 -31.98 0.03
N SER A 630 -16.66 -33.08 0.75
CA SER A 630 -15.89 -34.32 0.68
C SER A 630 -16.50 -35.41 -0.22
N ALA A 631 -17.57 -35.09 -0.95
CA ALA A 631 -18.29 -36.08 -1.77
C ALA A 631 -17.45 -36.60 -2.96
N ARG A 632 -16.54 -35.77 -3.48
CA ARG A 632 -15.86 -36.01 -4.77
C ARG A 632 -14.35 -36.13 -4.66
N ARG A 633 -13.74 -35.33 -3.79
CA ARG A 633 -12.29 -35.27 -3.56
C ARG A 633 -12.02 -35.17 -2.06
N PRO A 634 -10.82 -35.58 -1.59
CA PRO A 634 -10.40 -35.22 -0.25
C PRO A 634 -10.53 -33.70 -0.10
N CYS A 635 -11.09 -33.23 1.02
CA CYS A 635 -11.28 -31.81 1.27
C CYS A 635 -10.39 -31.37 2.42
N PHE A 636 -9.53 -30.38 2.19
CA PHE A 636 -8.79 -29.72 3.27
C PHE A 636 -9.63 -28.54 3.77
N ALA A 637 -10.14 -28.66 4.98
CA ALA A 637 -11.04 -27.69 5.59
C ALA A 637 -10.30 -26.86 6.64
N ILE A 638 -10.55 -25.55 6.62
CA ILE A 638 -10.17 -24.60 7.65
C ILE A 638 -11.46 -24.03 8.22
N VAL A 639 -11.65 -24.18 9.53
CA VAL A 639 -12.78 -23.60 10.26
C VAL A 639 -12.19 -22.68 11.32
N CYS A 640 -12.49 -21.39 11.23
CA CYS A 640 -12.03 -20.42 12.21
C CYS A 640 -13.05 -19.31 12.41
N SER A 641 -12.88 -18.49 13.44
CA SER A 641 -13.52 -17.18 13.45
C SER A 641 -12.62 -16.12 12.83
N ASP A 642 -13.23 -15.11 12.24
CA ASP A 642 -12.57 -13.90 11.77
C ASP A 642 -12.30 -12.93 12.92
N HIS A 643 -13.25 -12.73 13.84
CA HIS A 643 -13.11 -12.00 15.10
C HIS A 643 -14.22 -12.39 16.08
N GLY A 644 -14.03 -12.11 17.37
CA GLY A 644 -15.08 -12.26 18.37
C GLY A 644 -15.97 -11.02 18.54
N THR A 645 -16.90 -11.07 19.49
CA THR A 645 -17.77 -9.94 19.84
C THR A 645 -17.97 -9.86 21.37
N ALA A 646 -18.02 -8.65 21.93
CA ALA A 646 -18.26 -8.41 23.35
C ALA A 646 -19.76 -8.22 23.63
N TYR A 647 -20.22 -8.66 24.80
CA TYR A 647 -21.59 -8.57 25.29
C TYR A 647 -21.70 -7.79 26.61
N GLY A 648 -20.69 -6.98 26.94
CA GLY A 648 -20.61 -6.19 28.18
C GLY A 648 -19.32 -6.39 28.97
N GLU A 649 -18.42 -7.28 28.52
CA GLU A 649 -17.13 -7.52 29.17
C GLU A 649 -16.33 -6.22 29.29
N ASP A 650 -15.89 -5.92 30.51
CA ASP A 650 -15.15 -4.69 30.86
C ASP A 650 -15.83 -3.39 30.39
N GLY A 651 -17.16 -3.40 30.28
CA GLY A 651 -17.96 -2.27 29.80
C GLY A 651 -17.99 -2.11 28.27
N TYR A 652 -17.45 -3.07 27.52
CA TYR A 652 -17.45 -3.07 26.05
C TYR A 652 -18.57 -3.93 25.46
N THR A 653 -19.15 -3.46 24.35
CA THR A 653 -20.16 -4.21 23.58
C THR A 653 -19.84 -4.14 22.09
N GLY A 654 -20.01 -5.26 21.40
CA GLY A 654 -19.75 -5.41 19.97
C GLY A 654 -18.28 -5.69 19.65
N HIS A 655 -17.89 -5.30 18.44
CA HIS A 655 -16.57 -5.51 17.86
C HIS A 655 -16.04 -4.20 17.24
N ARG A 656 -14.84 -4.20 16.63
CA ARG A 656 -13.99 -3.02 16.33
C ARG A 656 -13.27 -2.42 17.55
N ILE A 657 -12.94 -3.26 18.52
CA ILE A 657 -12.30 -2.85 19.78
C ILE A 657 -11.08 -3.73 20.10
N GLY A 658 -10.19 -3.20 20.94
CA GLY A 658 -8.96 -3.86 21.41
C GLY A 658 -9.17 -4.88 22.54
N HIS A 659 -10.33 -5.54 22.62
CA HIS A 659 -10.69 -6.38 23.76
C HIS A 659 -10.38 -7.87 23.50
N GLU A 660 -9.93 -8.59 24.53
CA GLU A 660 -9.44 -9.97 24.39
C GLU A 660 -10.47 -10.93 23.78
N VAL A 661 -11.74 -10.78 24.14
CA VAL A 661 -12.85 -11.59 23.59
C VAL A 661 -13.13 -11.32 22.10
N VAL A 662 -12.63 -10.21 21.55
CA VAL A 662 -12.71 -9.89 20.11
C VAL A 662 -11.49 -10.40 19.36
N TRP A 663 -10.30 -10.33 19.97
CA TRP A 663 -9.05 -10.75 19.32
C TRP A 663 -8.79 -12.25 19.47
N THR A 664 -9.29 -12.91 20.50
CA THR A 664 -9.10 -14.36 20.72
C THR A 664 -10.19 -15.17 20.03
N VAL A 665 -9.79 -15.92 19.00
CA VAL A 665 -10.69 -16.67 18.12
C VAL A 665 -10.36 -18.17 18.09
N PRO A 666 -11.36 -19.04 17.90
CA PRO A 666 -11.14 -20.45 17.67
C PRO A 666 -10.64 -20.70 16.24
N TYR A 667 -9.77 -21.69 16.09
CA TYR A 667 -9.25 -22.14 14.80
C TYR A 667 -9.07 -23.65 14.79
N ALA A 668 -9.36 -24.29 13.66
CA ALA A 668 -8.97 -25.66 13.36
C ALA A 668 -8.79 -25.84 11.86
N HIS A 669 -7.90 -26.76 11.47
CA HIS A 669 -7.87 -27.31 10.12
C HIS A 669 -7.75 -28.83 10.17
N PHE A 670 -8.31 -29.51 9.18
CA PHE A 670 -8.32 -30.96 9.09
C PHE A 670 -8.62 -31.40 7.65
N THR A 671 -8.30 -32.65 7.32
CA THR A 671 -8.64 -33.26 6.04
C THR A 671 -9.85 -34.16 6.20
N LEU A 672 -10.89 -33.90 5.41
CA LEU A 672 -12.05 -34.77 5.25
C LEU A 672 -11.74 -35.81 4.18
N PRO A 673 -11.82 -37.12 4.49
CA PRO A 673 -11.64 -38.16 3.49
C PRO A 673 -12.79 -38.17 2.49
N VAL A 674 -12.53 -38.67 1.28
CA VAL A 674 -13.59 -38.87 0.28
C VAL A 674 -14.65 -39.78 0.88
N THR A 675 -15.88 -39.28 0.97
CA THR A 675 -17.03 -40.05 1.40
C THR A 675 -18.06 -39.94 0.29
N PRO A 676 -18.09 -40.91 -0.65
CA PRO A 676 -19.04 -40.88 -1.75
C PRO A 676 -20.45 -40.79 -1.20
N GLN A 677 -21.24 -39.82 -1.67
CA GLN A 677 -22.68 -39.83 -1.37
C GLN A 677 -23.29 -41.04 -2.10
N GLU A 678 -23.98 -41.92 -1.36
CA GLU A 678 -24.82 -42.92 -2.01
C GLU A 678 -25.81 -42.21 -2.93
N PRO A 679 -26.04 -42.70 -4.17
CA PRO A 679 -27.01 -42.10 -5.06
C PRO A 679 -28.38 -42.13 -4.37
N ARG A 680 -28.95 -40.94 -4.15
CA ARG A 680 -30.35 -40.79 -3.71
C ARG A 680 -31.31 -41.16 -4.82
#